data_AF-A0A2E6CLA0-F1
#
_entry.id   AF-A0A2E6CLA0-F1
#
_cell.length_a   1.000
_cell.length_b   1.000
_cell.length_c   1.000
_cell.angle_alpha   90.00
_cell.angle_beta   90.00
_cell.angle_gamma   90.00
#
_symmetry.space_group_name_H-M   'P 1'
#
loop_
_entity.id
_entity.type
_entity.pdbx_description
1 polymer ?
#
loop_
_entity_poly.entity_id
_entity_poly.type
_entity_poly.pdbx_seq_one_letter_code
_entity_poly.pdbx_strand_id
1 'polypeptide(L)'
;MRFRRKLLVVVLSITGLLSTAFAAPTYAFQDGENDGQWCIEEGGIWDGTMCSFPQEEWDEEQWCYDEGGTWDGTMCSFPWDGEEWQDDGSIWSAPDQESCIERGGAWADEGDWGYCYEEWQDDGSIWSAPDQESCIERGGAWADEGDWGWCYEDDGSAWSARDETTCLERAGIWESDGDWGYCYEEWVPEDDGSLWTAPDETTCIERGGIWESDGDWGYCYEGWQDDGSIWSAPDQESCIERGGIWESQEDWGYCWEDSGEAWDARDQPTCEERGGTWESADPQDPQNPDGWCIAEWDESNYQPAGEYNEASGCWVEAYEDGSIFESCDDGSGSWFDPVTGETQTWSPAIYNEETGCTTQTYNGFSETWCDDGTQYWEDEDGGVNISSYDEATGCWSDIFADGSSSVYCEDGFSSWTDPDGNTETWAAPEVNVDPETGCTIEIYDDWSNTWCPNGDSSWEDADGTRGTYNAQTGCSETFYPDGGRDTYCSDGSGSYTSADGETDTWGETEYDPETGCYTQVYSDGESTWCDDGTSIWTDEFGNSSTYTYDESTGCSTEIYSDGAVSTWCEDGSGTWQDADGTIETWTAPVVTFDEASGCTTEEYDNGEVWTWCEDGTYTFVDAYGNTDTWIPPEEEIREDGALVLTFDDGTVEIQNPDGTYRVTWPDGSWYEEEIMEDGSRVERYSDGSTYVEFADGTSKYTDPYGETSRTVAIGQGDTAGWLTQFDDGSSYTVYDNGRESFTDTSGFSVEILVDPETGVRTETSSDGTIRREDPDGSFSIIYPDGTRDVGTFNPDGDLVVTFADGSNLVIRNDGSETFQDPYGVTTIITLDGEGRRTEVSSDGWTSTTSADGSTVRVTSPDGYVENTVFSDDGSYITTGSDGSSVRYDAGTQQTTFVNPAGVIEILRIDQDGNEVLTNSNGDIYEYNPLSNTSSFIDADGNTQTSERTEDGGYIVTLEDGTVVELDPSGKPLNSEADISETDTTLDIAWENVGESDDTIERVEWDKETNTLGTWTIEGNLSREISVEDDGSVIVEVDGQTIEYDPATGVTGVNEIFYELGETIITTSGPGSATISEDGATFTVDYDGINATAVAGATGVTVEIDGEIYEFSY
;
A
#
# COMPACT_ATOMS: atom_id res chain seq x y z
N MET A 1 7.26 -3.38 -0.47
CA MET A 1 6.18 -3.92 0.40
C MET A 1 6.38 -3.51 1.87
N ARG A 2 6.02 -2.27 2.23
CA ARG A 2 5.86 -1.78 3.62
C ARG A 2 4.93 -0.58 3.55
N PHE A 3 3.65 -0.72 3.91
CA PHE A 3 2.72 0.42 3.93
C PHE A 3 1.77 0.38 5.14
N ARG A 4 1.76 1.53 5.83
CA ARG A 4 0.67 2.17 6.62
C ARG A 4 0.07 1.43 7.82
N ARG A 5 0.65 1.67 9.00
CA ARG A 5 -0.10 1.87 10.26
C ARG A 5 -0.17 3.38 10.54
N LYS A 6 -1.35 3.99 10.45
CA LYS A 6 -1.61 5.33 10.99
C LYS A 6 -2.52 5.23 12.22
N LEU A 7 -1.95 5.68 13.35
CA LEU A 7 -2.53 6.31 14.53
C LEU A 7 -4.04 6.12 14.80
N LEU A 8 -4.36 5.29 15.80
CA LEU A 8 -5.62 5.28 16.53
C LEU A 8 -5.38 6.02 17.86
N VAL A 9 -5.86 7.25 17.99
CA VAL A 9 -5.88 7.99 19.26
C VAL A 9 -7.32 8.27 19.67
N VAL A 10 -7.59 7.88 20.91
CA VAL A 10 -8.83 7.87 21.67
C VAL A 10 -9.54 9.24 21.70
N VAL A 11 -10.82 9.29 21.30
CA VAL A 11 -11.78 10.30 21.74
C VAL A 11 -12.94 9.58 22.41
N LEU A 12 -12.86 9.48 23.73
CA LEU A 12 -13.92 9.00 24.62
C LEU A 12 -14.14 10.12 25.63
N SER A 13 -15.17 10.97 25.43
CA SER A 13 -15.83 11.80 26.46
C SER A 13 -16.91 12.70 25.83
N ILE A 14 -18.10 12.68 26.44
CA ILE A 14 -19.27 13.55 26.25
C ILE A 14 -20.30 13.05 25.22
N THR A 15 -21.15 12.12 25.66
CA THR A 15 -22.62 12.19 25.47
C THR A 15 -23.26 11.12 26.36
N GLY A 16 -23.43 11.48 27.64
CA GLY A 16 -24.35 10.79 28.53
C GLY A 16 -25.49 11.75 28.86
N LEU A 17 -26.72 11.25 28.71
CA LEU A 17 -28.03 11.77 29.17
C LEU A 17 -28.99 12.25 28.06
N LEU A 18 -30.24 11.77 28.20
CA LEU A 18 -31.47 11.94 27.40
C LEU A 18 -31.62 10.85 26.33
N SER A 19 -32.64 9.99 26.29
CA SER A 19 -33.96 10.00 26.95
C SER A 19 -34.63 8.63 26.82
N THR A 20 -35.50 8.30 27.76
CA THR A 20 -36.23 7.03 27.91
C THR A 20 -37.65 7.06 27.30
N ALA A 21 -38.08 5.89 26.80
CA ALA A 21 -39.44 5.31 26.76
C ALA A 21 -40.38 5.65 25.58
N PHE A 22 -40.93 4.62 24.88
CA PHE A 22 -42.32 4.12 24.99
C PHE A 22 -42.63 2.99 23.95
N ALA A 23 -43.62 2.13 24.25
CA ALA A 23 -43.83 0.77 23.72
C ALA A 23 -45.05 0.54 22.76
N ALA A 24 -44.91 -0.43 21.82
CA ALA A 24 -45.85 -1.50 21.31
C ALA A 24 -47.26 -1.19 20.67
N PRO A 25 -47.99 -2.11 19.95
CA PRO A 25 -47.64 -3.15 18.93
C PRO A 25 -48.66 -3.42 17.73
N THR A 26 -48.21 -4.16 16.67
CA THR A 26 -48.79 -5.35 15.92
C THR A 26 -49.87 -5.40 14.75
N TYR A 27 -49.54 -6.25 13.71
CA TYR A 27 -50.28 -7.35 12.94
C TYR A 27 -50.83 -7.26 11.45
N ALA A 28 -50.19 -8.03 10.52
CA ALA A 28 -50.59 -9.19 9.61
C ALA A 28 -51.51 -9.25 8.33
N PHE A 29 -50.94 -9.88 7.24
CA PHE A 29 -51.33 -10.99 6.28
C PHE A 29 -52.38 -10.93 5.10
N GLN A 30 -51.99 -11.41 3.86
CA GLN A 30 -52.32 -12.71 3.16
C GLN A 30 -52.64 -12.76 1.60
N ASP A 31 -51.94 -13.68 0.88
CA ASP A 31 -52.21 -14.65 -0.26
C ASP A 31 -52.78 -14.36 -1.70
N GLY A 32 -52.04 -14.75 -2.78
CA GLY A 32 -52.05 -16.06 -3.53
C GLY A 32 -52.90 -16.33 -4.82
N GLU A 33 -52.33 -16.93 -5.91
CA GLU A 33 -52.86 -18.04 -6.81
C GLU A 33 -51.94 -18.39 -8.05
N ASN A 34 -51.98 -19.66 -8.56
CA ASN A 34 -51.00 -20.35 -9.47
C ASN A 34 -51.65 -21.27 -10.57
N ASP A 35 -51.03 -21.49 -11.77
CA ASP A 35 -51.55 -22.31 -12.92
C ASP A 35 -50.48 -23.16 -13.71
N GLY A 36 -50.76 -24.43 -14.04
CA GLY A 36 -49.82 -25.45 -14.58
C GLY A 36 -49.75 -25.69 -16.11
N GLN A 37 -48.98 -24.89 -16.85
CA GLN A 37 -48.82 -25.01 -18.31
C GLN A 37 -47.57 -25.80 -18.77
N TRP A 38 -46.58 -26.00 -17.89
CA TRP A 38 -45.24 -26.55 -18.20
C TRP A 38 -45.19 -28.07 -18.49
N CYS A 39 -46.01 -28.89 -17.83
CA CYS A 39 -45.91 -30.36 -17.92
C CYS A 39 -46.12 -30.96 -19.32
N ILE A 40 -46.90 -30.28 -20.17
CA ILE A 40 -47.25 -30.79 -21.50
C ILE A 40 -46.13 -30.51 -22.52
N GLU A 41 -45.29 -29.50 -22.27
CA GLU A 41 -44.22 -29.09 -23.19
C GLU A 41 -43.00 -30.02 -23.11
N GLU A 42 -42.68 -30.57 -21.93
CA GLU A 42 -41.50 -31.42 -21.71
C GLU A 42 -41.71 -32.92 -22.04
N GLY A 43 -42.86 -33.29 -22.62
CA GLY A 43 -43.13 -34.67 -23.07
C GLY A 43 -43.70 -35.60 -21.99
N GLY A 44 -44.16 -35.04 -20.88
CA GLY A 44 -44.82 -35.73 -19.78
C GLY A 44 -46.33 -35.85 -19.98
N ILE A 45 -47.02 -36.55 -19.08
CA ILE A 45 -48.49 -36.62 -19.05
C ILE A 45 -49.00 -35.82 -17.85
N TRP A 46 -49.74 -34.72 -18.09
CA TRP A 46 -50.40 -33.89 -17.07
C TRP A 46 -51.81 -34.40 -16.76
N ASP A 47 -52.18 -34.49 -15.47
CA ASP A 47 -53.52 -34.95 -15.04
C ASP A 47 -54.39 -33.87 -14.34
N GLY A 48 -53.91 -32.63 -14.28
CA GLY A 48 -54.55 -31.52 -13.56
C GLY A 48 -53.95 -31.24 -12.19
N THR A 49 -52.98 -32.06 -11.73
CA THR A 49 -52.26 -31.86 -10.46
C THR A 49 -50.78 -32.22 -10.50
N MET A 50 -50.30 -33.12 -11.37
CA MET A 50 -48.85 -33.45 -11.47
C MET A 50 -48.39 -34.00 -12.85
N CYS A 51 -47.07 -34.00 -13.09
CA CYS A 51 -46.38 -34.45 -14.33
C CYS A 51 -45.52 -35.72 -14.14
N SER A 52 -45.32 -36.58 -15.16
CA SER A 52 -44.57 -37.86 -15.00
C SER A 52 -43.83 -38.41 -16.27
N PHE A 53 -42.65 -39.07 -16.08
CA PHE A 53 -41.70 -39.60 -17.11
C PHE A 53 -41.06 -40.98 -16.74
N PRO A 54 -40.53 -41.83 -17.67
CA PRO A 54 -39.96 -43.17 -17.36
C PRO A 54 -38.39 -43.33 -17.42
N GLN A 55 -37.77 -44.16 -16.54
CA GLN A 55 -36.30 -44.38 -16.36
C GLN A 55 -35.74 -45.78 -16.76
N GLU A 56 -34.40 -45.89 -16.97
CA GLU A 56 -33.54 -47.12 -17.09
C GLU A 56 -32.38 -47.13 -16.05
N GLU A 57 -31.92 -48.34 -15.64
CA GLU A 57 -31.19 -48.72 -14.39
C GLU A 57 -29.63 -48.54 -14.36
N TRP A 58 -29.06 -48.26 -13.18
CA TRP A 58 -27.61 -48.22 -12.82
C TRP A 58 -27.20 -49.39 -11.87
N ASP A 59 -25.92 -49.79 -11.86
CA ASP A 59 -25.39 -50.97 -11.12
C ASP A 59 -24.49 -50.57 -9.91
N GLU A 60 -24.97 -50.80 -8.69
CA GLU A 60 -24.49 -50.20 -7.43
C GLU A 60 -23.27 -50.91 -6.79
N GLU A 61 -22.96 -52.14 -7.18
CA GLU A 61 -21.88 -52.94 -6.56
C GLU A 61 -20.48 -52.47 -6.97
N GLN A 62 -20.32 -52.00 -8.21
CA GLN A 62 -19.01 -51.61 -8.74
C GLN A 62 -18.53 -50.28 -8.16
N TRP A 63 -19.45 -49.32 -7.98
CA TRP A 63 -19.16 -48.02 -7.36
C TRP A 63 -18.64 -48.16 -5.92
N CYS A 64 -19.18 -49.11 -5.14
CA CYS A 64 -18.80 -49.30 -3.75
C CYS A 64 -17.32 -49.67 -3.54
N TYR A 65 -16.75 -50.47 -4.46
CA TYR A 65 -15.36 -50.89 -4.35
C TYR A 65 -14.38 -49.82 -4.80
N ASP A 66 -14.75 -49.04 -5.81
CA ASP A 66 -13.88 -48.00 -6.37
C ASP A 66 -13.71 -46.83 -5.37
N GLU A 67 -14.70 -46.57 -4.51
CA GLU A 67 -14.66 -45.57 -3.44
C GLU A 67 -14.01 -46.05 -2.12
N GLY A 68 -13.51 -47.30 -2.07
CA GLY A 68 -12.79 -47.81 -0.89
C GLY A 68 -13.69 -48.40 0.22
N GLY A 69 -14.94 -48.73 -0.10
CA GLY A 69 -15.91 -49.33 0.82
C GLY A 69 -15.89 -50.86 0.82
N THR A 70 -16.62 -51.46 1.76
CA THR A 70 -16.87 -52.91 1.73
C THR A 70 -18.33 -53.20 1.39
N TRP A 71 -18.55 -53.91 0.28
CA TRP A 71 -19.87 -54.34 -0.18
C TRP A 71 -20.28 -55.68 0.45
N ASP A 72 -21.49 -55.76 1.00
CA ASP A 72 -22.02 -56.97 1.65
C ASP A 72 -23.07 -57.74 0.81
N GLY A 73 -23.29 -57.29 -0.43
CA GLY A 73 -24.31 -57.82 -1.34
C GLY A 73 -25.61 -57.02 -1.38
N THR A 74 -25.75 -55.99 -0.53
CA THR A 74 -26.91 -55.09 -0.51
C THR A 74 -26.59 -53.61 -0.23
N MET A 75 -25.47 -53.31 0.44
CA MET A 75 -25.07 -51.92 0.71
C MET A 75 -23.55 -51.75 0.85
N CYS A 76 -23.08 -50.53 0.57
CA CYS A 76 -21.68 -50.14 0.71
C CYS A 76 -21.42 -49.55 2.10
N SER A 77 -20.36 -50.02 2.78
CA SER A 77 -20.02 -49.54 4.14
C SER A 77 -18.60 -48.98 4.19
N PHE A 78 -18.47 -47.76 4.71
CA PHE A 78 -17.20 -47.06 4.98
C PHE A 78 -17.02 -46.84 6.50
N PRO A 79 -15.79 -46.82 7.04
CA PRO A 79 -15.57 -46.50 8.46
C PRO A 79 -15.63 -44.98 8.66
N TRP A 80 -16.61 -44.50 9.43
CA TRP A 80 -16.86 -43.08 9.76
C TRP A 80 -16.53 -42.76 11.23
N ASP A 81 -15.87 -41.61 11.47
CA ASP A 81 -15.94 -40.80 12.70
C ASP A 81 -16.76 -39.55 12.36
N GLY A 82 -17.74 -39.19 13.19
CA GLY A 82 -18.87 -38.35 12.80
C GLY A 82 -18.86 -36.91 13.29
N GLU A 83 -19.54 -36.06 12.52
CA GLU A 83 -20.15 -34.78 12.94
C GLU A 83 -21.57 -34.68 12.36
N GLU A 84 -22.46 -34.05 13.11
CA GLU A 84 -23.92 -33.97 12.93
C GLU A 84 -24.27 -32.56 12.38
N TRP A 85 -25.09 -32.46 11.34
CA TRP A 85 -25.56 -31.19 10.76
C TRP A 85 -26.25 -30.32 11.82
N GLN A 86 -25.84 -29.05 11.95
CA GLN A 86 -26.47 -28.07 12.84
C GLN A 86 -27.24 -27.01 12.04
N ASP A 87 -28.51 -26.79 12.41
CA ASP A 87 -29.36 -25.69 11.94
C ASP A 87 -28.87 -24.38 12.56
N ASP A 88 -28.33 -23.48 11.73
CA ASP A 88 -27.72 -22.21 12.12
C ASP A 88 -28.74 -21.06 12.37
N GLY A 89 -30.03 -21.34 12.22
CA GLY A 89 -31.08 -20.35 12.44
C GLY A 89 -31.35 -19.42 11.26
N SER A 90 -30.62 -19.54 10.14
CA SER A 90 -30.85 -18.78 8.91
C SER A 90 -32.07 -19.29 8.13
N ILE A 91 -32.60 -18.44 7.25
CA ILE A 91 -33.66 -18.82 6.31
C ILE A 91 -33.25 -20.04 5.46
N TRP A 92 -31.98 -20.11 5.02
CA TRP A 92 -31.45 -21.14 4.14
C TRP A 92 -31.23 -22.50 4.81
N SER A 93 -31.00 -22.51 6.12
CA SER A 93 -30.82 -23.73 6.94
C SER A 93 -32.12 -24.23 7.57
N ALA A 94 -33.27 -23.63 7.22
CA ALA A 94 -34.57 -24.04 7.73
C ALA A 94 -34.90 -25.49 7.31
N PRO A 95 -35.05 -26.43 8.27
CA PRO A 95 -35.24 -27.84 7.96
C PRO A 95 -36.67 -28.17 7.49
N ASP A 96 -37.60 -27.23 7.66
CA ASP A 96 -38.99 -27.39 7.29
C ASP A 96 -39.67 -26.06 6.95
N GLN A 97 -40.82 -26.18 6.29
CA GLN A 97 -41.66 -25.09 5.84
C GLN A 97 -42.09 -24.13 6.96
N GLU A 98 -42.32 -24.63 8.17
CA GLU A 98 -42.78 -23.80 9.29
C GLU A 98 -41.64 -22.88 9.77
N SER A 99 -40.44 -23.44 9.89
CA SER A 99 -39.21 -22.71 10.23
C SER A 99 -38.83 -21.68 9.17
N CYS A 100 -39.00 -22.01 7.88
CA CYS A 100 -38.77 -21.10 6.76
C CYS A 100 -39.69 -19.87 6.79
N ILE A 101 -40.98 -20.09 7.05
CA ILE A 101 -41.98 -19.01 7.10
C ILE A 101 -41.81 -18.16 8.37
N GLU A 102 -41.46 -18.75 9.52
CA GLU A 102 -41.12 -17.98 10.73
C GLU A 102 -39.86 -17.11 10.54
N ARG A 103 -38.93 -17.55 9.68
CA ARG A 103 -37.68 -16.83 9.35
C ARG A 103 -37.83 -15.86 8.17
N GLY A 104 -39.05 -15.61 7.69
CA GLY A 104 -39.35 -14.58 6.69
C GLY A 104 -39.17 -15.02 5.22
N GLY A 105 -38.96 -16.31 4.98
CA GLY A 105 -38.79 -16.88 3.64
C GLY A 105 -40.03 -17.52 3.03
N ALA A 106 -39.97 -17.74 1.72
CA ALA A 106 -40.93 -18.56 0.98
C ALA A 106 -40.37 -19.99 0.80
N TRP A 107 -41.19 -21.01 1.09
CA TRP A 107 -40.79 -22.41 0.99
C TRP A 107 -41.13 -23.00 -0.39
N ALA A 108 -40.12 -23.55 -1.07
CA ALA A 108 -40.28 -24.33 -2.28
C ALA A 108 -40.23 -25.83 -1.96
N ASP A 109 -41.31 -26.55 -2.28
CA ASP A 109 -41.44 -27.99 -2.05
C ASP A 109 -41.18 -28.77 -3.35
N GLU A 110 -40.10 -29.57 -3.39
CA GLU A 110 -39.77 -30.46 -4.50
C GLU A 110 -39.80 -31.95 -4.09
N GLY A 111 -40.95 -32.40 -3.60
CA GLY A 111 -41.19 -33.81 -3.33
C GLY A 111 -40.60 -34.26 -1.98
N ASP A 112 -39.55 -35.08 -1.98
CA ASP A 112 -39.00 -35.68 -0.74
C ASP A 112 -38.09 -34.71 0.05
N TRP A 113 -37.96 -33.46 -0.39
CA TRP A 113 -37.19 -32.37 0.21
C TRP A 113 -37.71 -31.01 -0.27
N GLY A 114 -37.54 -29.98 0.54
CA GLY A 114 -37.86 -28.59 0.21
C GLY A 114 -36.79 -27.64 0.74
N TYR A 115 -36.75 -26.43 0.22
CA TYR A 115 -35.80 -25.39 0.62
C TYR A 115 -36.46 -24.01 0.64
N CYS A 116 -35.85 -23.08 1.37
CA CYS A 116 -36.39 -21.75 1.63
C CYS A 116 -35.68 -20.69 0.77
N TYR A 117 -36.37 -19.64 0.31
CA TYR A 117 -35.80 -18.53 -0.50
C TYR A 117 -36.51 -17.18 -0.22
N GLU A 118 -35.89 -16.04 -0.61
CA GLU A 118 -36.44 -14.67 -0.42
C GLU A 118 -37.14 -14.11 -1.67
N GLU A 119 -38.18 -13.28 -1.49
CA GLU A 119 -38.95 -12.64 -2.57
C GLU A 119 -38.45 -11.19 -2.82
N TRP A 120 -38.16 -10.86 -4.09
CA TRP A 120 -37.51 -9.61 -4.52
C TRP A 120 -38.37 -8.36 -4.24
N GLN A 121 -37.80 -7.33 -3.58
CA GLN A 121 -38.47 -6.03 -3.33
C GLN A 121 -37.74 -4.89 -4.06
N ASP A 122 -38.51 -4.04 -4.75
CA ASP A 122 -38.02 -2.80 -5.38
C ASP A 122 -37.58 -1.80 -4.31
N ASP A 123 -36.27 -1.51 -4.26
CA ASP A 123 -35.63 -0.62 -3.30
C ASP A 123 -35.67 0.87 -3.68
N GLY A 124 -36.30 1.21 -4.81
CA GLY A 124 -36.42 2.59 -5.29
C GLY A 124 -35.21 3.12 -6.07
N SER A 125 -34.17 2.32 -6.28
CA SER A 125 -33.00 2.69 -7.10
C SER A 125 -33.27 2.63 -8.61
N ILE A 126 -32.40 3.24 -9.43
CA ILE A 126 -32.45 3.14 -10.90
C ILE A 126 -32.36 1.67 -11.33
N TRP A 127 -31.52 0.89 -10.65
CA TRP A 127 -31.20 -0.50 -10.99
C TRP A 127 -32.33 -1.47 -10.62
N SER A 128 -33.16 -1.14 -9.63
CA SER A 128 -34.31 -1.93 -9.22
C SER A 128 -35.62 -1.55 -9.93
N ALA A 129 -35.55 -0.67 -10.94
CA ALA A 129 -36.73 -0.20 -11.67
C ALA A 129 -37.42 -1.38 -12.41
N PRO A 130 -38.67 -1.73 -12.07
CA PRO A 130 -39.34 -2.91 -12.63
C PRO A 130 -39.84 -2.70 -14.06
N ASP A 131 -39.83 -1.46 -14.55
CA ASP A 131 -40.36 -1.08 -15.86
C ASP A 131 -39.71 0.20 -16.40
N GLN A 132 -39.90 0.42 -17.70
CA GLN A 132 -39.37 1.57 -18.43
C GLN A 132 -39.82 2.93 -17.88
N GLU A 133 -41.04 3.04 -17.36
CA GLU A 133 -41.57 4.29 -16.83
C GLU A 133 -40.88 4.64 -15.50
N SER A 134 -40.75 3.65 -14.62
CA SER A 134 -39.99 3.74 -13.36
C SER A 134 -38.52 4.08 -13.59
N CYS A 135 -37.89 3.50 -14.62
CA CYS A 135 -36.51 3.78 -15.00
C CYS A 135 -36.29 5.24 -15.41
N ILE A 136 -37.19 5.76 -16.26
CA ILE A 136 -37.11 7.13 -16.77
C ILE A 136 -37.44 8.16 -15.68
N GLU A 137 -38.40 7.87 -14.79
CA GLU A 137 -38.69 8.75 -13.65
C GLU A 137 -37.52 8.83 -12.66
N ARG A 138 -36.72 7.77 -12.54
CA ARG A 138 -35.52 7.69 -11.71
C ARG A 138 -34.26 8.22 -12.41
N GLY A 139 -34.35 8.68 -13.66
CA GLY A 139 -33.25 9.34 -14.38
C GLY A 139 -32.39 8.43 -15.25
N GLY A 140 -32.74 7.15 -15.42
CA GLY A 140 -32.02 6.20 -16.26
C GLY A 140 -32.57 6.05 -17.68
N ALA A 141 -31.83 5.36 -18.52
CA ALA A 141 -32.20 4.91 -19.86
C ALA A 141 -32.60 3.43 -19.83
N TRP A 142 -33.66 3.07 -20.58
CA TRP A 142 -34.19 1.70 -20.60
C TRP A 142 -33.72 0.95 -21.85
N ALA A 143 -33.17 -0.25 -21.66
CA ALA A 143 -32.86 -1.19 -22.73
C ALA A 143 -33.82 -2.40 -22.66
N ASP A 144 -34.36 -2.82 -23.81
CA ASP A 144 -35.22 -3.98 -23.93
C ASP A 144 -34.67 -5.03 -24.91
N GLU A 145 -34.70 -6.29 -24.51
CA GLU A 145 -34.47 -7.44 -25.38
C GLU A 145 -35.60 -8.47 -25.21
N GLY A 146 -36.63 -8.34 -26.03
CA GLY A 146 -37.74 -9.30 -26.05
C GLY A 146 -38.65 -9.16 -24.82
N ASP A 147 -38.75 -10.21 -24.01
CA ASP A 147 -39.70 -10.29 -22.88
C ASP A 147 -39.12 -9.74 -21.56
N TRP A 148 -37.90 -9.20 -21.57
CA TRP A 148 -37.22 -8.60 -20.41
C TRP A 148 -36.53 -7.28 -20.78
N GLY A 149 -36.43 -6.35 -19.82
CA GLY A 149 -35.72 -5.08 -19.99
C GLY A 149 -35.10 -4.62 -18.67
N TRP A 150 -34.11 -3.74 -18.75
CA TRP A 150 -33.36 -3.23 -17.61
C TRP A 150 -33.00 -1.75 -17.78
N CYS A 151 -32.70 -1.09 -16.67
CA CYS A 151 -32.38 0.32 -16.61
C CYS A 151 -30.87 0.55 -16.41
N TYR A 152 -30.30 1.55 -17.07
CA TYR A 152 -28.87 1.92 -16.97
C TYR A 152 -28.66 3.43 -17.10
N GLU A 153 -27.45 3.92 -16.81
CA GLU A 153 -27.08 5.34 -16.92
C GLU A 153 -26.27 5.61 -18.20
N ASP A 154 -26.62 6.66 -18.97
CA ASP A 154 -25.92 7.10 -20.19
C ASP A 154 -25.18 8.42 -19.92
N ASP A 155 -23.84 8.36 -19.86
CA ASP A 155 -22.97 9.50 -19.54
C ASP A 155 -22.71 10.47 -20.72
N GLY A 156 -23.24 10.17 -21.91
CA GLY A 156 -23.09 11.01 -23.11
C GLY A 156 -21.81 10.79 -23.92
N SER A 157 -20.93 9.87 -23.54
CA SER A 157 -19.72 9.50 -24.29
C SER A 157 -20.03 8.60 -25.50
N ALA A 158 -19.08 8.47 -26.45
CA ALA A 158 -19.20 7.51 -27.54
C ALA A 158 -19.28 6.05 -27.02
N TRP A 159 -18.60 5.75 -25.91
CA TRP A 159 -18.56 4.44 -25.25
C TRP A 159 -19.88 4.01 -24.60
N SER A 160 -20.69 4.98 -24.15
CA SER A 160 -22.03 4.73 -23.60
C SER A 160 -23.09 4.51 -24.68
N ALA A 161 -22.74 4.69 -25.96
CA ALA A 161 -23.63 4.39 -27.07
C ALA A 161 -23.79 2.87 -27.23
N ARG A 162 -25.04 2.39 -27.16
CA ARG A 162 -25.40 0.97 -27.34
C ARG A 162 -25.96 0.68 -28.73
N ASP A 163 -25.98 1.66 -29.63
CA ASP A 163 -26.38 1.50 -31.01
C ASP A 163 -25.50 2.30 -31.98
N GLU A 164 -25.40 1.80 -33.21
CA GLU A 164 -24.59 2.37 -34.30
C GLU A 164 -24.93 3.84 -34.58
N THR A 165 -26.19 4.24 -34.44
CA THR A 165 -26.60 5.62 -34.76
C THR A 165 -26.09 6.58 -33.71
N THR A 166 -26.28 6.25 -32.43
CA THR A 166 -25.79 7.06 -31.30
C THR A 166 -24.26 7.11 -31.28
N CYS A 167 -23.58 6.02 -31.64
CA CYS A 167 -22.13 5.96 -31.78
C CYS A 167 -21.60 6.94 -32.83
N LEU A 168 -22.19 6.91 -34.03
CA LEU A 168 -21.79 7.78 -35.14
C LEU A 168 -22.15 9.25 -34.91
N GLU A 169 -23.25 9.54 -34.20
CA GLU A 169 -23.61 10.91 -33.80
C GLU A 169 -22.64 11.50 -32.78
N ARG A 170 -22.01 10.63 -31.96
CA ARG A 170 -21.00 10.99 -30.96
C ARG A 170 -19.56 10.89 -31.50
N ALA A 171 -19.39 10.85 -32.82
CA ALA A 171 -18.09 10.80 -33.53
C ALA A 171 -17.24 9.54 -33.28
N GLY A 172 -17.83 8.47 -32.73
CA GLY A 172 -17.20 7.16 -32.64
C GLY A 172 -17.37 6.31 -33.90
N ILE A 173 -16.62 5.22 -33.93
CA ILE A 173 -16.59 4.16 -34.93
C ILE A 173 -17.29 2.95 -34.33
N TRP A 174 -18.28 2.44 -35.05
CA TRP A 174 -19.08 1.29 -34.62
C TRP A 174 -18.52 -0.01 -35.18
N GLU A 175 -18.29 -0.98 -34.32
CA GLU A 175 -17.91 -2.34 -34.72
C GLU A 175 -18.94 -3.34 -34.19
N SER A 176 -19.36 -4.26 -35.05
CA SER A 176 -20.40 -5.25 -34.74
C SER A 176 -19.87 -6.66 -34.93
N ASP A 177 -20.08 -7.53 -33.95
CA ASP A 177 -19.78 -8.95 -34.06
C ASP A 177 -21.01 -9.80 -33.68
N GLY A 178 -21.79 -10.19 -34.70
CA GLY A 178 -23.02 -10.94 -34.51
C GLY A 178 -24.16 -10.12 -33.90
N ASP A 179 -24.73 -10.62 -32.81
CA ASP A 179 -25.91 -10.03 -32.14
C ASP A 179 -25.55 -8.87 -31.19
N TRP A 180 -24.26 -8.50 -31.08
CA TRP A 180 -23.78 -7.40 -30.22
C TRP A 180 -22.82 -6.47 -30.99
N GLY A 181 -22.75 -5.20 -30.60
CA GLY A 181 -21.82 -4.21 -31.15
C GLY A 181 -21.44 -3.14 -30.13
N TYR A 182 -20.29 -2.49 -30.33
CA TYR A 182 -19.73 -1.46 -29.46
C TYR A 182 -19.06 -0.33 -30.25
N CYS A 183 -18.76 0.79 -29.58
CA CYS A 183 -18.31 2.05 -30.18
C CYS A 183 -16.97 2.52 -29.59
N TYR A 184 -16.04 3.02 -30.42
CA TYR A 184 -14.71 3.55 -30.02
C TYR A 184 -14.22 4.71 -30.94
N GLU A 185 -13.11 5.43 -30.67
CA GLU A 185 -12.59 6.54 -31.51
C GLU A 185 -11.19 6.23 -32.15
N GLU A 186 -10.85 6.80 -33.34
CA GLU A 186 -9.59 6.55 -34.10
C GLU A 186 -8.55 7.68 -33.94
N TRP A 187 -7.28 7.31 -33.70
CA TRP A 187 -6.15 8.21 -33.40
C TRP A 187 -5.38 8.64 -34.67
N VAL A 188 -5.07 9.93 -34.81
CA VAL A 188 -4.15 10.47 -35.83
C VAL A 188 -3.00 11.16 -35.09
N PRO A 189 -1.71 10.84 -35.35
CA PRO A 189 -0.60 11.45 -34.63
C PRO A 189 -0.48 12.94 -34.94
N GLU A 190 -0.34 13.77 -33.90
CA GLU A 190 0.01 15.19 -34.03
C GLU A 190 1.52 15.33 -34.24
N ASP A 191 1.94 16.13 -35.25
CA ASP A 191 3.34 16.49 -35.50
C ASP A 191 3.87 17.31 -34.32
N ASP A 192 4.62 16.64 -33.44
CA ASP A 192 5.16 17.15 -32.19
C ASP A 192 6.38 18.09 -32.37
N GLY A 193 6.83 18.31 -33.61
CA GLY A 193 7.96 19.17 -33.91
C GLY A 193 9.32 18.47 -33.91
N SER A 194 9.38 17.16 -33.63
CA SER A 194 10.62 16.37 -33.62
C SER A 194 11.12 16.01 -35.01
N LEU A 195 12.36 15.50 -35.12
CA LEU A 195 12.94 15.10 -36.40
C LEU A 195 12.22 13.90 -37.03
N TRP A 196 11.74 12.96 -36.22
CA TRP A 196 11.12 11.72 -36.64
C TRP A 196 9.66 11.86 -37.12
N THR A 197 8.96 12.88 -36.64
CA THR A 197 7.58 13.21 -37.05
C THR A 197 7.53 14.14 -38.27
N ALA A 198 8.68 14.50 -38.85
CA ALA A 198 8.78 15.38 -40.00
C ALA A 198 7.99 14.80 -41.21
N PRO A 199 6.88 15.45 -41.63
CA PRO A 199 5.98 14.87 -42.62
C PRO A 199 6.54 14.93 -44.06
N ASP A 200 7.64 15.64 -44.26
CA ASP A 200 8.30 15.78 -45.56
C ASP A 200 9.80 16.12 -45.46
N GLU A 201 10.50 15.89 -46.57
CA GLU A 201 11.93 16.16 -46.77
C GLU A 201 12.35 17.59 -46.40
N THR A 202 11.45 18.57 -46.59
CA THR A 202 11.78 19.98 -46.31
C THR A 202 11.80 20.23 -44.80
N THR A 203 10.83 19.67 -44.09
CA THR A 203 10.69 19.79 -42.64
C THR A 203 11.81 19.05 -41.90
N CYS A 204 12.22 17.87 -42.40
CA CYS A 204 13.36 17.11 -41.88
C CYS A 204 14.68 17.90 -41.97
N ILE A 205 14.95 18.51 -43.13
CA ILE A 205 16.19 19.29 -43.34
C ILE A 205 16.15 20.61 -42.55
N GLU A 206 14.97 21.23 -42.37
CA GLU A 206 14.84 22.44 -41.53
C GLU A 206 15.02 22.15 -40.04
N ARG A 207 14.72 20.91 -39.60
CA ARG A 207 14.89 20.44 -38.21
C ARG A 207 16.27 19.82 -37.93
N GLY A 208 17.14 19.69 -38.94
CA GLY A 208 18.56 19.30 -38.76
C GLY A 208 18.91 17.84 -39.06
N GLY A 209 17.97 17.02 -39.53
CA GLY A 209 18.19 15.61 -39.85
C GLY A 209 18.36 15.34 -41.35
N ILE A 210 18.61 14.07 -41.66
CA ILE A 210 18.88 13.59 -43.02
C ILE A 210 17.65 12.81 -43.51
N TRP A 211 17.15 13.16 -44.69
CA TRP A 211 15.95 12.54 -45.29
C TRP A 211 16.32 11.44 -46.28
N GLU A 212 15.73 10.26 -46.11
CA GLU A 212 15.84 9.15 -47.07
C GLU A 212 14.45 8.74 -47.56
N SER A 213 14.32 8.48 -48.86
CA SER A 213 13.03 8.18 -49.49
C SER A 213 13.09 6.93 -50.33
N ASP A 214 12.09 6.06 -50.20
CA ASP A 214 11.93 4.89 -51.07
C ASP A 214 10.45 4.69 -51.48
N GLY A 215 10.07 5.24 -52.63
CA GLY A 215 8.71 5.14 -53.17
C GLY A 215 7.72 6.15 -52.58
N ASP A 216 6.54 5.69 -52.15
CA ASP A 216 5.44 6.54 -51.68
C ASP A 216 5.58 6.99 -50.20
N TRP A 217 6.71 6.66 -49.55
CA TRP A 217 7.02 7.02 -48.15
C TRP A 217 8.52 7.36 -47.99
N GLY A 218 8.86 8.19 -47.00
CA GLY A 218 10.24 8.54 -46.61
C GLY A 218 10.29 8.88 -45.11
N TYR A 219 11.47 8.85 -44.52
CA TYR A 219 11.68 9.08 -43.08
C TYR A 219 12.99 9.83 -42.78
N CYS A 220 13.12 10.36 -41.56
CA CYS A 220 14.14 11.30 -41.12
C CYS A 220 14.79 10.83 -39.80
N TYR A 221 16.12 10.94 -39.62
CA TYR A 221 16.85 10.43 -38.44
C TYR A 221 17.99 11.34 -37.92
N GLU A 222 18.44 11.11 -36.67
CA GLU A 222 19.56 11.78 -35.95
C GLU A 222 20.83 10.89 -35.80
N GLY A 223 21.99 11.46 -35.46
CA GLY A 223 23.29 10.75 -35.30
C GLY A 223 23.78 10.62 -33.84
N TRP A 224 24.56 9.56 -33.57
CA TRP A 224 25.02 8.99 -32.26
C TRP A 224 25.84 9.93 -31.31
N GLN A 225 25.79 9.72 -29.97
CA GLN A 225 26.56 10.46 -28.91
C GLN A 225 27.11 9.53 -27.76
N ASP A 226 28.31 9.84 -27.22
CA ASP A 226 29.11 9.12 -26.17
C ASP A 226 28.77 9.55 -24.72
N ASP A 227 28.75 8.59 -23.76
CA ASP A 227 28.30 8.76 -22.35
C ASP A 227 29.41 8.89 -21.28
N GLY A 228 30.68 8.71 -21.64
CA GLY A 228 31.81 8.89 -20.70
C GLY A 228 32.37 7.65 -19.98
N SER A 229 31.86 6.42 -20.21
CA SER A 229 32.38 5.17 -19.57
C SER A 229 33.50 4.45 -20.37
N ILE A 230 34.32 3.57 -19.75
CA ILE A 230 35.36 2.77 -20.47
C ILE A 230 34.75 1.98 -21.65
N TRP A 231 33.52 1.49 -21.49
CA TRP A 231 32.84 0.61 -22.44
C TRP A 231 32.10 1.37 -23.55
N SER A 232 31.75 2.62 -23.30
CA SER A 232 31.10 3.52 -24.27
C SER A 232 32.11 4.39 -25.02
N ALA A 233 33.41 4.19 -24.75
CA ALA A 233 34.52 4.86 -25.42
C ALA A 233 34.42 4.60 -26.92
N PRO A 234 34.14 5.63 -27.75
CA PRO A 234 33.94 5.46 -29.17
C PRO A 234 35.26 5.18 -29.91
N ASP A 235 36.39 5.30 -29.20
CA ASP A 235 37.73 5.16 -29.72
C ASP A 235 38.75 4.75 -28.64
N GLN A 236 39.91 4.34 -29.15
CA GLN A 236 41.09 3.92 -28.40
C GLN A 236 41.58 4.93 -27.38
N GLU A 237 41.45 6.22 -27.69
CA GLU A 237 42.00 7.29 -26.87
C GLU A 237 41.14 7.48 -25.62
N SER A 238 39.83 7.53 -25.81
CA SER A 238 38.83 7.56 -24.73
C SER A 238 38.93 6.32 -23.83
N CYS A 239 39.21 5.14 -24.41
CA CYS A 239 39.44 3.91 -23.67
C CYS A 239 40.67 3.96 -22.76
N ILE A 240 41.79 4.44 -23.31
CA ILE A 240 43.07 4.52 -22.60
C ILE A 240 43.05 5.64 -21.54
N GLU A 241 42.40 6.77 -21.80
CA GLU A 241 42.20 7.85 -20.81
C GLU A 241 41.34 7.42 -19.63
N ARG A 242 40.35 6.55 -19.88
CA ARG A 242 39.46 6.03 -18.85
C ARG A 242 40.07 4.83 -18.08
N GLY A 243 41.30 4.41 -18.43
CA GLY A 243 42.09 3.39 -17.70
C GLY A 243 42.08 1.98 -18.31
N GLY A 244 41.48 1.80 -19.49
CA GLY A 244 41.44 0.52 -20.19
C GLY A 244 42.51 0.37 -21.26
N ILE A 245 42.57 -0.82 -21.84
CA ILE A 245 43.43 -1.25 -22.92
C ILE A 245 42.52 -1.48 -24.13
N TRP A 246 42.77 -0.76 -25.22
CA TRP A 246 41.96 -0.85 -26.42
C TRP A 246 42.45 -1.98 -27.33
N GLU A 247 41.50 -2.79 -27.81
CA GLU A 247 41.75 -3.80 -28.83
C GLU A 247 40.90 -3.47 -30.07
N SER A 248 41.57 -3.25 -31.21
CA SER A 248 40.91 -2.88 -32.46
C SER A 248 40.77 -4.08 -33.38
N GLN A 249 39.59 -4.30 -33.95
CA GLN A 249 39.38 -5.24 -35.04
C GLN A 249 38.72 -4.54 -36.23
N GLU A 250 39.52 -4.40 -37.28
CA GLU A 250 39.17 -3.93 -38.63
C GLU A 250 38.20 -2.71 -38.70
N ASP A 251 36.88 -2.81 -38.51
CA ASP A 251 35.95 -1.66 -38.56
C ASP A 251 35.33 -1.18 -37.23
N TRP A 252 35.66 -1.82 -36.10
CA TRP A 252 35.29 -1.31 -34.77
C TRP A 252 36.28 -1.77 -33.71
N GLY A 253 36.29 -1.12 -32.54
CA GLY A 253 37.16 -1.49 -31.43
C GLY A 253 36.40 -1.47 -30.12
N TYR A 254 36.95 -2.17 -29.12
CA TYR A 254 36.40 -2.17 -27.77
C TYR A 254 37.51 -2.11 -26.73
N CYS A 255 37.15 -1.66 -25.52
CA CYS A 255 38.07 -1.39 -24.42
C CYS A 255 37.98 -2.47 -23.32
N TRP A 256 39.10 -2.89 -22.68
CA TRP A 256 39.14 -3.89 -21.59
C TRP A 256 40.26 -3.63 -20.54
N GLU A 257 40.46 -4.44 -19.49
CA GLU A 257 41.41 -4.16 -18.36
C GLU A 257 42.37 -5.36 -18.00
N ASP A 258 43.67 -5.13 -17.71
CA ASP A 258 44.70 -6.16 -17.35
C ASP A 258 44.70 -6.48 -15.84
N SER A 259 44.54 -7.77 -15.48
CA SER A 259 44.34 -8.23 -14.09
C SER A 259 45.63 -8.43 -13.27
N GLY A 260 46.81 -8.39 -13.89
CA GLY A 260 48.10 -8.54 -13.19
C GLY A 260 48.58 -9.99 -12.98
N GLU A 261 47.84 -11.00 -13.43
CA GLU A 261 48.20 -12.42 -13.39
C GLU A 261 49.31 -12.78 -14.41
N ALA A 262 49.93 -13.97 -14.27
CA ALA A 262 51.04 -14.37 -15.13
C ALA A 262 50.63 -14.63 -16.59
N TRP A 263 49.40 -15.10 -16.84
CA TRP A 263 48.89 -15.41 -18.18
C TRP A 263 48.39 -14.18 -18.96
N ASP A 264 48.12 -13.08 -18.26
CA ASP A 264 47.85 -11.76 -18.87
C ASP A 264 49.14 -11.05 -19.31
N ALA A 265 50.32 -11.56 -18.93
CA ALA A 265 51.60 -11.01 -19.38
C ALA A 265 51.82 -11.27 -20.88
N ARG A 266 51.85 -10.20 -21.67
CA ARG A 266 52.09 -10.21 -23.13
C ARG A 266 53.56 -9.94 -23.52
N ASP A 267 54.50 -9.89 -22.57
CA ASP A 267 55.95 -9.80 -22.84
C ASP A 267 56.84 -10.65 -21.90
N GLN A 268 58.03 -11.04 -22.39
CA GLN A 268 58.97 -11.96 -21.74
C GLN A 268 59.43 -11.55 -20.33
N PRO A 269 59.95 -10.33 -20.12
CA PRO A 269 60.34 -9.89 -18.79
C PRO A 269 59.20 -9.96 -17.77
N THR A 270 57.99 -9.50 -18.15
CA THR A 270 56.82 -9.45 -17.25
C THR A 270 56.38 -10.86 -16.86
N CYS A 271 56.44 -11.81 -17.79
CA CYS A 271 56.15 -13.22 -17.53
C CYS A 271 57.12 -13.89 -16.55
N GLU A 272 58.42 -13.71 -16.77
CA GLU A 272 59.46 -14.30 -15.91
C GLU A 272 59.45 -13.67 -14.50
N GLU A 273 59.04 -12.39 -14.38
CA GLU A 273 58.88 -11.68 -13.11
C GLU A 273 57.64 -12.15 -12.32
N ARG A 274 56.54 -12.46 -13.01
CA ARG A 274 55.30 -13.01 -12.43
C ARG A 274 55.35 -14.52 -12.18
N GLY A 275 56.51 -15.16 -12.33
CA GLY A 275 56.74 -16.57 -11.98
C GLY A 275 56.29 -17.58 -13.04
N GLY A 276 55.87 -17.12 -14.22
CA GLY A 276 55.62 -17.98 -15.38
C GLY A 276 56.91 -18.29 -16.17
N THR A 277 56.84 -19.28 -17.04
CA THR A 277 57.88 -19.59 -18.01
C THR A 277 57.48 -19.00 -19.35
N TRP A 278 58.28 -18.05 -19.83
CA TRP A 278 58.02 -17.43 -21.12
C TRP A 278 58.34 -18.39 -22.26
N GLU A 279 57.34 -18.68 -23.09
CA GLU A 279 57.55 -19.36 -24.34
C GLU A 279 57.86 -18.33 -25.42
N SER A 280 59.13 -18.27 -25.85
CA SER A 280 59.61 -17.25 -26.79
C SER A 280 58.89 -17.34 -28.13
N ALA A 281 58.43 -16.18 -28.63
CA ALA A 281 57.93 -15.98 -29.98
C ALA A 281 58.64 -16.88 -31.00
N ASP A 282 57.91 -17.82 -31.60
CA ASP A 282 58.38 -18.56 -32.76
C ASP A 282 57.79 -17.87 -34.01
N PRO A 283 58.59 -17.14 -34.80
CA PRO A 283 58.09 -16.33 -35.93
C PRO A 283 57.44 -17.13 -37.08
N GLN A 284 57.29 -18.45 -36.93
CA GLN A 284 56.68 -19.38 -37.87
C GLN A 284 55.39 -20.03 -37.32
N ASP A 285 55.06 -19.83 -36.04
CA ASP A 285 53.81 -20.29 -35.42
C ASP A 285 52.83 -19.12 -35.30
N PRO A 286 51.68 -19.12 -36.02
CA PRO A 286 50.72 -18.03 -35.97
C PRO A 286 49.97 -17.90 -34.64
N GLN A 287 49.99 -18.92 -33.77
CA GLN A 287 49.33 -18.86 -32.45
C GLN A 287 50.26 -18.32 -31.35
N ASN A 288 51.56 -18.16 -31.61
CA ASN A 288 52.54 -17.59 -30.66
C ASN A 288 53.51 -16.58 -31.34
N PRO A 289 52.99 -15.50 -31.97
CA PRO A 289 53.82 -14.59 -32.77
C PRO A 289 54.69 -13.63 -31.92
N ASP A 290 54.29 -13.31 -30.69
CA ASP A 290 54.99 -12.38 -29.79
C ASP A 290 55.58 -13.03 -28.52
N GLY A 291 55.34 -14.32 -28.32
CA GLY A 291 55.65 -15.01 -27.07
C GLY A 291 54.48 -14.89 -26.10
N TRP A 292 54.23 -15.92 -25.30
CA TRP A 292 53.19 -15.91 -24.28
C TRP A 292 53.70 -16.60 -23.01
N CYS A 293 53.10 -16.25 -21.88
CA CYS A 293 53.53 -16.70 -20.59
C CYS A 293 52.79 -17.97 -20.15
N ILE A 294 53.52 -19.04 -19.86
CA ILE A 294 52.95 -20.31 -19.43
C ILE A 294 53.34 -20.56 -17.97
N ALA A 295 52.39 -20.74 -17.07
CA ALA A 295 52.66 -21.30 -15.75
C ALA A 295 52.75 -22.83 -15.86
N GLU A 296 53.95 -23.44 -15.72
CA GLU A 296 54.12 -24.88 -15.97
C GLU A 296 53.21 -25.76 -15.11
N TRP A 297 52.33 -26.50 -15.78
CA TRP A 297 51.92 -27.86 -15.42
C TRP A 297 52.86 -28.87 -16.12
N ASP A 298 53.32 -29.89 -15.37
CA ASP A 298 54.35 -30.87 -15.76
C ASP A 298 53.88 -31.87 -16.84
N GLU A 299 54.29 -31.66 -18.10
CA GLU A 299 54.02 -32.59 -19.22
C GLU A 299 55.26 -33.36 -19.70
N SER A 300 55.48 -34.54 -19.11
CA SER A 300 56.49 -35.49 -19.57
C SER A 300 55.97 -36.67 -20.40
N ASN A 301 54.78 -36.61 -21.02
CA ASN A 301 54.31 -37.69 -21.90
C ASN A 301 53.28 -37.27 -22.97
N TYR A 302 53.65 -36.96 -24.23
CA TYR A 302 52.83 -37.33 -25.41
C TYR A 302 53.49 -37.09 -26.79
N GLN A 303 53.09 -37.85 -27.84
CA GLN A 303 53.44 -37.66 -29.27
C GLN A 303 52.34 -38.28 -30.18
N PRO A 304 51.75 -37.56 -31.17
CA PRO A 304 50.98 -38.16 -32.28
C PRO A 304 51.71 -38.11 -33.63
N ALA A 305 51.12 -38.69 -34.71
CA ALA A 305 51.79 -39.00 -35.99
C ALA A 305 51.00 -38.51 -37.23
N GLY A 306 51.58 -37.61 -38.04
CA GLY A 306 50.99 -37.10 -39.31
C GLY A 306 51.27 -37.94 -40.57
N GLU A 307 50.48 -37.76 -41.64
CA GLU A 307 50.61 -38.44 -42.95
C GLU A 307 50.68 -37.45 -44.13
N TYR A 308 51.65 -37.63 -45.04
CA TYR A 308 51.77 -36.83 -46.27
C TYR A 308 50.89 -37.37 -47.40
N ASN A 309 50.08 -36.51 -48.02
CA ASN A 309 49.24 -36.87 -49.15
C ASN A 309 49.90 -36.50 -50.49
N GLU A 310 50.57 -37.48 -51.13
CA GLU A 310 51.20 -37.30 -52.44
C GLU A 310 50.23 -36.87 -53.57
N ALA A 311 48.90 -36.97 -53.38
CA ALA A 311 47.90 -36.60 -54.39
C ALA A 311 47.45 -35.13 -54.31
N SER A 312 47.36 -34.55 -53.11
CA SER A 312 47.12 -33.10 -52.94
C SER A 312 48.42 -32.29 -52.92
N GLY A 313 49.57 -32.93 -52.64
CA GLY A 313 50.83 -32.22 -52.42
C GLY A 313 50.85 -31.49 -51.08
N CYS A 314 49.98 -31.92 -50.16
CA CYS A 314 49.78 -31.30 -48.86
C CYS A 314 50.05 -32.30 -47.74
N TRP A 315 50.61 -31.79 -46.65
CA TRP A 315 50.83 -32.50 -45.40
C TRP A 315 49.62 -32.26 -44.50
N VAL A 316 49.01 -33.33 -43.98
CA VAL A 316 47.81 -33.26 -43.14
C VAL A 316 48.09 -33.85 -41.76
N GLU A 317 47.81 -33.07 -40.73
CA GLU A 317 47.88 -33.50 -39.32
C GLU A 317 46.49 -33.40 -38.69
N ALA A 318 46.14 -34.43 -37.93
CA ALA A 318 44.89 -34.47 -37.17
C ALA A 318 45.24 -34.65 -35.69
N TYR A 319 44.70 -33.78 -34.85
CA TYR A 319 44.96 -33.74 -33.42
C TYR A 319 43.85 -34.47 -32.64
N GLU A 320 44.10 -34.81 -31.36
CA GLU A 320 43.15 -35.58 -30.54
C GLU A 320 41.88 -34.78 -30.18
N ASP A 321 41.95 -33.46 -30.19
CA ASP A 321 40.82 -32.54 -30.05
C ASP A 321 39.88 -32.54 -31.28
N GLY A 322 40.29 -33.17 -32.39
CA GLY A 322 39.55 -33.23 -33.65
C GLY A 322 39.94 -32.16 -34.67
N SER A 323 40.90 -31.28 -34.36
CA SER A 323 41.38 -30.26 -35.29
C SER A 323 42.21 -30.86 -36.42
N ILE A 324 42.14 -30.21 -37.60
CA ILE A 324 42.83 -30.68 -38.81
C ILE A 324 43.63 -29.53 -39.42
N PHE A 325 44.93 -29.73 -39.58
CA PHE A 325 45.84 -28.81 -40.25
C PHE A 325 46.29 -29.37 -41.60
N GLU A 326 46.13 -28.60 -42.68
CA GLU A 326 46.63 -28.92 -44.03
C GLU A 326 47.56 -27.81 -44.54
N SER A 327 48.78 -28.19 -44.93
CA SER A 327 49.75 -27.28 -45.57
C SER A 327 50.22 -27.83 -46.92
N CYS A 328 50.19 -27.00 -47.96
CA CYS A 328 50.51 -27.39 -49.33
C CYS A 328 51.84 -26.80 -49.83
N ASP A 329 52.51 -27.52 -50.72
CA ASP A 329 53.84 -27.14 -51.26
C ASP A 329 53.86 -25.81 -52.06
N ASP A 330 52.70 -25.26 -52.45
CA ASP A 330 52.57 -23.99 -53.17
C ASP A 330 52.43 -22.76 -52.26
N GLY A 331 52.48 -22.96 -50.94
CA GLY A 331 52.36 -21.91 -49.94
C GLY A 331 50.93 -21.61 -49.50
N SER A 332 49.93 -22.34 -50.03
CA SER A 332 48.56 -22.32 -49.53
C SER A 332 48.33 -23.37 -48.42
N GLY A 333 47.28 -23.19 -47.63
CA GLY A 333 46.90 -24.14 -46.59
C GLY A 333 45.57 -23.79 -45.94
N SER A 334 45.15 -24.66 -45.02
CA SER A 334 43.91 -24.50 -44.27
C SER A 334 44.00 -25.10 -42.87
N TRP A 335 43.27 -24.53 -41.93
CA TRP A 335 43.13 -25.04 -40.56
C TRP A 335 41.65 -25.15 -40.18
N PHE A 336 41.26 -26.26 -39.58
CA PHE A 336 39.89 -26.56 -39.15
C PHE A 336 39.81 -26.68 -37.63
N ASP A 337 38.91 -25.90 -37.03
CA ASP A 337 38.58 -25.91 -35.61
C ASP A 337 37.36 -26.83 -35.34
N PRO A 338 37.47 -27.85 -34.47
CA PRO A 338 36.38 -28.78 -34.18
C PRO A 338 35.35 -28.23 -33.17
N VAL A 339 35.68 -27.20 -32.39
CA VAL A 339 34.80 -26.56 -31.41
C VAL A 339 33.88 -25.57 -32.10
N THR A 340 34.43 -24.73 -33.00
CA THR A 340 33.65 -23.71 -33.72
C THR A 340 33.12 -24.20 -35.07
N GLY A 341 33.76 -25.21 -35.68
CA GLY A 341 33.38 -25.77 -36.99
C GLY A 341 33.90 -24.96 -38.18
N GLU A 342 34.75 -23.96 -37.96
CA GLU A 342 35.24 -23.06 -39.00
C GLU A 342 36.52 -23.56 -39.69
N THR A 343 36.74 -23.12 -40.94
CA THR A 343 37.95 -23.45 -41.70
C THR A 343 38.59 -22.18 -42.26
N GLN A 344 39.78 -21.83 -41.77
CA GLN A 344 40.55 -20.70 -42.28
C GLN A 344 41.39 -21.10 -43.50
N THR A 345 41.55 -20.21 -44.49
CA THR A 345 42.31 -20.48 -45.73
C THR A 345 43.18 -19.30 -46.17
N TRP A 346 44.39 -19.58 -46.65
CA TRP A 346 45.31 -18.55 -47.18
C TRP A 346 45.87 -18.87 -48.56
N SER A 347 46.14 -17.81 -49.32
CA SER A 347 46.67 -17.88 -50.68
C SER A 347 48.21 -17.70 -50.73
N PRO A 348 48.87 -18.12 -51.83
CA PRO A 348 50.29 -17.86 -52.03
C PRO A 348 50.60 -16.37 -52.21
N ALA A 349 51.65 -15.86 -51.55
CA ALA A 349 52.11 -14.49 -51.72
C ALA A 349 52.65 -14.21 -53.15
N ILE A 350 52.27 -13.08 -53.75
CA ILE A 350 52.61 -12.67 -55.12
C ILE A 350 53.45 -11.39 -55.10
N TYR A 351 54.69 -11.46 -55.60
CA TYR A 351 55.57 -10.29 -55.73
C TYR A 351 55.39 -9.58 -57.09
N ASN A 352 55.23 -8.25 -57.06
CA ASN A 352 55.14 -7.40 -58.25
C ASN A 352 56.42 -6.56 -58.44
N GLU A 353 57.25 -6.99 -59.41
CA GLU A 353 58.50 -6.30 -59.78
C GLU A 353 58.31 -4.86 -60.30
N GLU A 354 57.10 -4.45 -60.71
CA GLU A 354 56.84 -3.11 -61.28
C GLU A 354 56.54 -2.07 -60.19
N THR A 355 55.91 -2.47 -59.09
CA THR A 355 55.62 -1.62 -57.93
C THR A 355 56.65 -1.78 -56.81
N GLY A 356 57.45 -2.87 -56.84
CA GLY A 356 58.35 -3.21 -55.73
C GLY A 356 57.60 -3.63 -54.48
N CYS A 357 56.38 -4.17 -54.65
CA CYS A 357 55.51 -4.56 -53.55
C CYS A 357 55.09 -6.03 -53.66
N THR A 358 54.82 -6.66 -52.52
CA THR A 358 54.30 -8.03 -52.41
C THR A 358 52.87 -7.98 -51.89
N THR A 359 51.99 -8.85 -52.40
CA THR A 359 50.60 -8.95 -51.97
C THR A 359 50.24 -10.39 -51.59
N GLN A 360 49.50 -10.59 -50.49
CA GLN A 360 48.96 -11.89 -50.07
C GLN A 360 47.48 -11.74 -49.71
N THR A 361 46.67 -12.77 -49.98
CA THR A 361 45.24 -12.77 -49.63
C THR A 361 44.93 -13.80 -48.53
N TYR A 362 44.31 -13.34 -47.44
CA TYR A 362 43.88 -14.14 -46.29
C TYR A 362 42.37 -14.04 -46.12
N ASN A 363 41.63 -15.16 -46.18
CA ASN A 363 40.15 -15.22 -46.06
C ASN A 363 39.34 -14.21 -46.93
N GLY A 364 39.95 -13.50 -47.89
CA GLY A 364 39.31 -12.47 -48.71
C GLY A 364 40.05 -11.12 -48.71
N PHE A 365 40.83 -10.81 -47.68
CA PHE A 365 41.53 -9.53 -47.44
C PHE A 365 42.92 -9.50 -48.07
N SER A 366 43.36 -8.34 -48.59
CA SER A 366 44.64 -8.20 -49.29
C SER A 366 45.61 -7.19 -48.65
N GLU A 367 46.76 -7.67 -48.19
CA GLU A 367 47.81 -6.83 -47.63
C GLU A 367 48.90 -6.56 -48.66
N THR A 368 49.42 -5.32 -48.76
CA THR A 368 50.50 -4.96 -49.70
C THR A 368 51.62 -4.15 -49.03
N TRP A 369 52.85 -4.68 -49.08
CA TRP A 369 54.05 -4.03 -48.53
C TRP A 369 55.09 -3.71 -49.61
N CYS A 370 55.66 -2.50 -49.56
CA CYS A 370 56.56 -1.96 -50.58
C CYS A 370 58.00 -1.71 -50.05
N ASP A 371 58.99 -1.78 -50.94
CA ASP A 371 60.41 -1.64 -50.62
C ASP A 371 60.83 -0.25 -50.08
N ASP A 372 59.97 0.79 -50.16
CA ASP A 372 60.24 2.17 -49.71
C ASP A 372 59.75 2.47 -48.29
N GLY A 373 59.26 1.46 -47.58
CA GLY A 373 58.73 1.56 -46.22
C GLY A 373 57.26 1.99 -46.17
N THR A 374 56.61 2.20 -47.33
CA THR A 374 55.16 2.42 -47.38
C THR A 374 54.42 1.09 -47.30
N GLN A 375 53.36 1.09 -46.50
CA GLN A 375 52.47 -0.05 -46.28
C GLN A 375 51.04 0.36 -46.60
N TYR A 376 50.31 -0.54 -47.26
CA TYR A 376 48.90 -0.37 -47.60
C TYR A 376 48.14 -1.58 -47.03
N TRP A 377 47.11 -1.29 -46.24
CA TRP A 377 46.18 -2.29 -45.73
C TRP A 377 44.74 -1.83 -45.98
N GLU A 378 43.88 -2.82 -46.22
CA GLU A 378 42.43 -2.64 -46.38
C GLU A 378 41.79 -2.86 -45.00
N ASP A 379 40.93 -1.95 -44.55
CA ASP A 379 40.04 -2.17 -43.39
C ASP A 379 38.82 -3.06 -43.78
N GLU A 380 37.97 -3.43 -42.83
CA GLU A 380 36.85 -4.37 -43.02
C GLU A 380 35.77 -3.78 -43.97
N ASP A 381 35.77 -2.46 -44.14
CA ASP A 381 34.94 -1.66 -45.05
C ASP A 381 35.56 -1.51 -46.46
N GLY A 382 36.82 -1.92 -46.64
CA GLY A 382 37.58 -1.87 -47.91
C GLY A 382 38.24 -0.52 -48.24
N GLY A 383 38.40 0.36 -47.25
CA GLY A 383 39.20 1.58 -47.27
C GLY A 383 40.71 1.30 -47.22
N VAL A 384 41.53 2.13 -47.88
CA VAL A 384 43.00 1.92 -47.96
C VAL A 384 43.73 2.90 -47.04
N ASN A 385 44.37 2.37 -46.00
CA ASN A 385 45.15 3.12 -45.02
C ASN A 385 46.64 3.19 -45.38
N ILE A 386 47.35 4.25 -44.96
CA ILE A 386 48.75 4.51 -45.34
C ILE A 386 49.59 4.90 -44.11
N SER A 387 50.64 4.12 -43.83
CA SER A 387 51.68 4.47 -42.84
C SER A 387 52.98 4.91 -43.51
N SER A 388 53.66 5.92 -42.93
CA SER A 388 55.00 6.36 -43.37
C SER A 388 55.88 6.90 -42.24
N TYR A 389 57.19 6.69 -42.36
CA TYR A 389 58.19 7.16 -41.38
C TYR A 389 59.07 8.29 -41.94
N ASP A 390 59.25 9.37 -41.17
CA ASP A 390 60.16 10.47 -41.50
C ASP A 390 61.45 10.42 -40.66
N GLU A 391 62.55 9.96 -41.28
CA GLU A 391 63.89 9.92 -40.67
C GLU A 391 64.41 11.30 -40.19
N ALA A 392 63.85 12.42 -40.68
CA ALA A 392 64.33 13.77 -40.32
C ALA A 392 63.73 14.28 -39.01
N THR A 393 62.50 13.89 -38.69
CA THR A 393 61.82 14.24 -37.43
C THR A 393 61.91 13.13 -36.40
N GLY A 394 62.22 11.89 -36.82
CA GLY A 394 62.18 10.73 -35.93
C GLY A 394 60.75 10.42 -35.47
N CYS A 395 59.78 10.76 -36.31
CA CYS A 395 58.37 10.57 -36.03
C CYS A 395 57.73 9.71 -37.12
N TRP A 396 56.77 8.92 -36.69
CA TRP A 396 55.86 8.20 -37.56
C TRP A 396 54.64 9.06 -37.86
N SER A 397 54.06 8.87 -39.04
CA SER A 397 52.80 9.50 -39.43
C SER A 397 51.91 8.50 -40.13
N ASP A 398 50.73 8.27 -39.55
CA ASP A 398 49.69 7.44 -40.12
C ASP A 398 48.57 8.33 -40.68
N ILE A 399 48.09 7.97 -41.88
CA ILE A 399 46.97 8.62 -42.55
C ILE A 399 45.90 7.58 -42.77
N PHE A 400 44.78 7.76 -42.08
CA PHE A 400 43.64 6.86 -42.14
C PHE A 400 42.69 7.25 -43.28
N ALA A 401 41.89 6.29 -43.74
CA ALA A 401 40.97 6.46 -44.86
C ALA A 401 39.87 7.51 -44.58
N ASP A 402 39.54 7.74 -43.31
CA ASP A 402 38.58 8.74 -42.82
C ASP A 402 39.12 10.19 -42.84
N GLY A 403 40.42 10.38 -43.04
CA GLY A 403 41.11 11.67 -43.08
C GLY A 403 41.79 12.11 -41.78
N SER A 404 41.72 11.31 -40.70
CA SER A 404 42.46 11.53 -39.46
C SER A 404 43.96 11.23 -39.61
N SER A 405 44.79 11.81 -38.73
CA SER A 405 46.23 11.54 -38.74
C SER A 405 46.87 11.60 -37.35
N SER A 406 47.78 10.66 -37.08
CA SER A 406 48.56 10.59 -35.85
C SER A 406 50.04 10.97 -36.08
N VAL A 407 50.68 11.56 -35.07
CA VAL A 407 52.15 11.75 -35.05
C VAL A 407 52.70 11.39 -33.68
N TYR A 408 53.63 10.44 -33.64
CA TYR A 408 54.35 10.06 -32.43
C TYR A 408 55.87 10.07 -32.65
N CYS A 409 56.60 10.67 -31.70
CA CYS A 409 58.03 10.95 -31.81
C CYS A 409 58.83 10.30 -30.66
N GLU A 410 60.10 9.98 -30.94
CA GLU A 410 61.00 9.32 -29.98
C GLU A 410 61.35 10.14 -28.72
N ASP A 411 61.00 11.44 -28.65
CA ASP A 411 61.27 12.33 -27.52
C ASP A 411 60.12 12.43 -26.50
N GLY A 412 59.11 11.57 -26.63
CA GLY A 412 57.93 11.53 -25.76
C GLY A 412 56.86 12.56 -26.14
N PHE A 413 56.98 13.19 -27.31
CA PHE A 413 55.95 14.03 -27.90
C PHE A 413 54.99 13.19 -28.75
N SER A 414 53.71 13.25 -28.44
CA SER A 414 52.61 12.69 -29.23
C SER A 414 51.60 13.78 -29.58
N SER A 415 50.99 13.65 -30.77
CA SER A 415 49.85 14.46 -31.17
C SER A 415 48.88 13.68 -32.05
N TRP A 416 47.59 13.81 -31.77
CA TRP A 416 46.51 13.28 -32.60
C TRP A 416 45.84 14.43 -33.36
N THR A 417 45.39 14.21 -34.60
CA THR A 417 44.59 15.18 -35.37
C THR A 417 43.36 14.51 -35.96
N ASP A 418 42.19 14.96 -35.53
CA ASP A 418 40.89 14.47 -35.99
C ASP A 418 40.61 14.84 -37.47
N PRO A 419 39.58 14.26 -38.12
CA PRO A 419 39.21 14.58 -39.50
C PRO A 419 38.82 16.05 -39.75
N ASP A 420 38.43 16.77 -38.69
CA ASP A 420 38.06 18.20 -38.72
C ASP A 420 39.26 19.15 -38.59
N GLY A 421 40.43 18.64 -38.20
CA GLY A 421 41.70 19.34 -38.08
C GLY A 421 42.04 19.91 -36.70
N ASN A 422 41.43 19.42 -35.62
CA ASN A 422 41.79 19.76 -34.24
C ASN A 422 42.93 18.87 -33.75
N THR A 423 43.87 19.41 -32.95
CA THR A 423 45.09 18.71 -32.54
C THR A 423 45.32 18.75 -31.02
N GLU A 424 45.54 17.59 -30.40
CA GLU A 424 45.88 17.42 -28.97
C GLU A 424 47.36 17.09 -28.74
N THR A 425 47.94 17.43 -27.57
CA THR A 425 49.38 17.24 -27.27
C THR A 425 49.69 16.99 -25.77
N TRP A 426 50.58 16.04 -25.46
CA TRP A 426 51.00 15.67 -24.07
C TRP A 426 52.52 15.92 -23.79
N ALA A 427 52.91 16.04 -22.50
CA ALA A 427 54.31 16.32 -22.03
C ALA A 427 54.78 15.40 -20.86
N ALA A 428 56.09 15.31 -20.58
CA ALA A 428 56.73 14.29 -19.70
C ALA A 428 56.81 14.59 -18.16
N PRO A 429 56.89 13.58 -17.25
CA PRO A 429 56.77 13.70 -15.76
C PRO A 429 58.04 14.12 -14.96
N GLU A 430 57.86 14.50 -13.67
CA GLU A 430 58.94 14.89 -12.71
C GLU A 430 59.34 13.78 -11.71
N VAL A 431 60.63 13.39 -11.68
CA VAL A 431 61.18 12.33 -10.78
C VAL A 431 62.10 12.92 -9.69
N ASN A 432 61.85 12.59 -8.42
CA ASN A 432 62.61 13.05 -7.25
C ASN A 432 63.17 11.89 -6.40
N VAL A 433 64.33 12.08 -5.74
CA VAL A 433 64.92 11.09 -4.82
C VAL A 433 65.16 11.73 -3.45
N ASP A 434 64.60 11.15 -2.39
CA ASP A 434 64.79 11.63 -1.03
C ASP A 434 66.20 11.26 -0.52
N PRO A 435 67.06 12.26 -0.21
CA PRO A 435 68.42 12.02 0.24
C PRO A 435 68.55 11.45 1.66
N GLU A 436 67.52 11.47 2.51
CA GLU A 436 67.56 10.93 3.88
C GLU A 436 67.13 9.46 3.96
N THR A 437 66.09 9.07 3.23
CA THR A 437 65.53 7.71 3.24
C THR A 437 66.05 6.86 2.07
N GLY A 438 66.55 7.50 1.01
CA GLY A 438 66.94 6.83 -0.23
C GLY A 438 65.76 6.33 -1.05
N CYS A 439 64.53 6.76 -0.73
CA CYS A 439 63.33 6.40 -1.45
C CYS A 439 63.19 7.23 -2.74
N THR A 440 62.69 6.60 -3.79
CA THR A 440 62.38 7.25 -5.07
C THR A 440 60.92 7.68 -5.05
N ILE A 441 60.64 8.92 -5.44
CA ILE A 441 59.31 9.51 -5.47
C ILE A 441 59.04 9.96 -6.91
N GLU A 442 58.01 9.40 -7.51
CA GLU A 442 57.51 9.77 -8.85
C GLU A 442 56.21 10.55 -8.67
N ILE A 443 56.13 11.73 -9.29
CA ILE A 443 54.99 12.64 -9.17
C ILE A 443 54.45 12.91 -10.57
N TYR A 444 53.20 12.53 -10.75
CA TYR A 444 52.39 12.85 -11.92
C TYR A 444 51.36 13.91 -11.51
N ASP A 445 50.54 14.39 -12.45
CA ASP A 445 49.59 15.47 -12.15
C ASP A 445 48.45 15.03 -11.21
N ASP A 446 48.20 13.72 -11.08
CA ASP A 446 47.07 13.09 -10.38
C ASP A 446 47.43 11.89 -9.46
N TRP A 447 48.66 11.37 -9.50
CA TRP A 447 49.08 10.27 -8.62
C TRP A 447 50.54 10.39 -8.16
N SER A 448 50.86 9.77 -7.01
CA SER A 448 52.22 9.71 -6.49
C SER A 448 52.61 8.33 -5.97
N ASN A 449 53.84 7.91 -6.29
CA ASN A 449 54.37 6.62 -5.87
C ASN A 449 55.72 6.78 -5.16
N THR A 450 55.92 6.07 -4.05
CA THR A 450 57.16 6.05 -3.27
C THR A 450 57.67 4.63 -3.05
N TRP A 451 58.92 4.39 -3.46
CA TRP A 451 59.60 3.10 -3.30
C TRP A 451 60.86 3.23 -2.45
N CYS A 452 60.94 2.45 -1.37
CA CYS A 452 62.07 2.49 -0.45
C CYS A 452 63.00 1.26 -0.57
N PRO A 453 64.33 1.41 -0.40
CA PRO A 453 65.28 0.31 -0.54
C PRO A 453 65.17 -0.83 0.49
N ASN A 454 64.40 -0.63 1.57
CA ASN A 454 64.11 -1.65 2.59
C ASN A 454 62.94 -2.56 2.22
N GLY A 455 62.32 -2.36 1.05
CA GLY A 455 61.18 -3.12 0.56
C GLY A 455 59.83 -2.50 0.92
N ASP A 456 59.80 -1.39 1.66
CA ASP A 456 58.55 -0.68 1.94
C ASP A 456 58.15 0.16 0.72
N SER A 457 56.85 0.23 0.45
CA SER A 457 56.29 1.07 -0.61
C SER A 457 55.03 1.78 -0.12
N SER A 458 54.72 2.91 -0.75
CA SER A 458 53.48 3.64 -0.50
C SER A 458 53.03 4.41 -1.74
N TRP A 459 51.72 4.54 -1.91
CA TRP A 459 51.10 5.30 -3.00
C TRP A 459 49.95 6.17 -2.46
N GLU A 460 49.65 7.25 -3.17
CA GLU A 460 48.54 8.16 -2.89
C GLU A 460 47.96 8.67 -4.21
N ASP A 461 46.64 8.51 -4.37
CA ASP A 461 45.87 8.92 -5.55
C ASP A 461 45.16 10.27 -5.31
N ALA A 462 44.63 10.87 -6.38
CA ALA A 462 44.00 12.20 -6.36
C ALA A 462 42.79 12.32 -5.40
N ASP A 463 42.11 11.21 -5.12
CA ASP A 463 40.95 11.12 -4.24
C ASP A 463 41.31 11.11 -2.73
N GLY A 464 42.60 10.96 -2.41
CA GLY A 464 43.12 10.85 -1.04
C GLY A 464 43.21 9.42 -0.51
N THR A 465 42.87 8.41 -1.33
CA THR A 465 43.13 6.99 -1.03
C THR A 465 44.63 6.76 -1.02
N ARG A 466 45.10 5.97 -0.03
CA ARG A 466 46.52 5.66 0.09
C ARG A 466 46.76 4.24 0.57
N GLY A 467 47.76 3.59 -0.03
CA GLY A 467 48.22 2.27 0.38
C GLY A 467 49.65 2.32 0.93
N THR A 468 49.93 1.45 1.89
CA THR A 468 51.28 1.23 2.42
C THR A 468 51.59 -0.25 2.53
N TYR A 469 52.79 -0.65 2.16
CA TYR A 469 53.29 -2.02 2.34
C TYR A 469 54.50 -2.01 3.26
N ASN A 470 54.49 -2.90 4.26
CA ASN A 470 55.57 -3.06 5.21
C ASN A 470 56.28 -4.40 5.00
N ALA A 471 57.50 -4.36 4.47
CA ALA A 471 58.28 -5.55 4.16
C ALA A 471 58.78 -6.32 5.40
N GLN A 472 58.72 -5.74 6.60
CA GLN A 472 59.10 -6.41 7.85
C GLN A 472 57.95 -7.22 8.46
N THR A 473 56.71 -6.76 8.32
CA THR A 473 55.53 -7.48 8.79
C THR A 473 54.91 -8.33 7.68
N GLY A 474 55.23 -8.04 6.41
CA GLY A 474 54.60 -8.68 5.26
C GLY A 474 53.14 -8.30 5.12
N CYS A 475 52.76 -7.12 5.63
CA CYS A 475 51.37 -6.66 5.61
C CYS A 475 51.24 -5.38 4.77
N SER A 476 50.16 -5.31 4.00
CA SER A 476 49.67 -4.10 3.35
C SER A 476 48.52 -3.50 4.17
N GLU A 477 48.51 -2.18 4.28
CA GLU A 477 47.40 -1.40 4.82
C GLU A 477 46.91 -0.41 3.77
N THR A 478 45.60 -0.39 3.51
CA THR A 478 44.93 0.56 2.62
C THR A 478 44.03 1.47 3.45
N PHE A 479 44.06 2.77 3.17
CA PHE A 479 43.27 3.79 3.86
C PHE A 479 42.39 4.53 2.86
N TYR A 480 41.09 4.55 3.12
CA TYR A 480 40.11 5.20 2.27
C TYR A 480 39.75 6.61 2.80
N PRO A 481 39.32 7.55 1.93
CA PRO A 481 38.98 8.93 2.31
C PRO A 481 37.80 9.03 3.29
N ASP A 482 36.90 8.06 3.28
CA ASP A 482 35.72 7.94 4.13
C ASP A 482 36.05 7.53 5.59
N GLY A 483 37.31 7.16 5.86
CA GLY A 483 37.78 6.69 7.17
C GLY A 483 37.92 5.17 7.28
N GLY A 484 37.53 4.41 6.26
CA GLY A 484 37.72 2.97 6.18
C GLY A 484 39.19 2.55 6.11
N ARG A 485 39.47 1.32 6.53
CA ARG A 485 40.82 0.73 6.52
C ARG A 485 40.76 -0.76 6.20
N ASP A 486 41.65 -1.20 5.33
CA ASP A 486 41.94 -2.62 5.10
C ASP A 486 43.37 -2.96 5.54
N THR A 487 43.59 -4.15 6.09
CA THR A 487 44.89 -4.72 6.43
C THR A 487 44.96 -6.17 5.99
N TYR A 488 45.93 -6.50 5.16
CA TYR A 488 46.16 -7.87 4.68
C TYR A 488 47.62 -8.28 4.92
N CYS A 489 47.84 -9.45 5.50
CA CYS A 489 49.17 -9.97 5.81
C CYS A 489 49.48 -11.26 5.03
N SER A 490 50.76 -11.45 4.71
CA SER A 490 51.25 -12.60 3.95
C SER A 490 51.07 -13.99 4.61
N ASP A 491 50.68 -14.04 5.89
CA ASP A 491 50.31 -15.27 6.61
C ASP A 491 48.81 -15.62 6.47
N GLY A 492 48.08 -14.88 5.64
CA GLY A 492 46.64 -15.05 5.41
C GLY A 492 45.77 -14.37 6.47
N SER A 493 46.36 -13.75 7.50
CA SER A 493 45.62 -12.96 8.48
C SER A 493 45.34 -11.54 7.98
N GLY A 494 44.30 -10.92 8.51
CA GLY A 494 43.93 -9.56 8.11
C GLY A 494 42.78 -8.98 8.92
N SER A 495 42.45 -7.74 8.61
CA SER A 495 41.33 -7.03 9.21
C SER A 495 40.77 -5.97 8.30
N TYR A 496 39.44 -5.84 8.29
CA TYR A 496 38.74 -4.75 7.63
C TYR A 496 38.05 -3.88 8.68
N THR A 497 38.17 -2.56 8.56
CA THR A 497 37.46 -1.58 9.39
C THR A 497 36.64 -0.66 8.47
N SER A 498 35.32 -0.64 8.65
CA SER A 498 34.42 0.24 7.88
C SER A 498 34.55 1.71 8.29
N ALA A 499 33.97 2.62 7.50
CA ALA A 499 33.91 4.05 7.82
C ALA A 499 33.21 4.35 9.17
N ASP A 500 32.25 3.51 9.56
CA ASP A 500 31.51 3.61 10.83
C ASP A 500 32.28 3.06 12.04
N GLY A 501 33.44 2.40 11.81
CA GLY A 501 34.35 1.92 12.84
C GLY A 501 34.14 0.48 13.30
N GLU A 502 33.23 -0.26 12.67
CA GLU A 502 33.11 -1.72 12.86
C GLU A 502 34.34 -2.41 12.29
N THR A 503 34.84 -3.46 12.96
CA THR A 503 36.10 -4.13 12.57
C THR A 503 35.94 -5.64 12.56
N ASP A 504 36.17 -6.24 11.39
CA ASP A 504 36.23 -7.68 11.19
C ASP A 504 37.70 -8.13 11.13
N THR A 505 38.01 -9.25 11.79
CA THR A 505 39.38 -9.78 11.86
C THR A 505 39.41 -11.27 11.60
N TRP A 506 40.38 -11.74 10.81
CA TRP A 506 40.59 -13.15 10.53
C TRP A 506 42.03 -13.58 10.81
N GLY A 507 42.17 -14.83 11.26
CA GLY A 507 43.44 -15.43 11.68
C GLY A 507 44.26 -16.05 10.54
N GLU A 508 45.44 -16.55 10.91
CA GLU A 508 46.33 -17.33 10.04
C GLU A 508 45.62 -18.58 9.50
N THR A 509 45.87 -18.92 8.23
CA THR A 509 45.38 -20.17 7.64
C THR A 509 46.27 -21.34 8.07
N GLU A 510 45.71 -22.32 8.80
CA GLU A 510 46.42 -23.53 9.22
C GLU A 510 46.15 -24.69 8.26
N TYR A 511 47.19 -25.35 7.76
CA TYR A 511 47.07 -26.57 6.96
C TYR A 511 47.33 -27.83 7.81
N ASP A 512 46.35 -28.73 7.87
CA ASP A 512 46.47 -30.04 8.52
C ASP A 512 46.81 -31.15 7.50
N PRO A 513 48.06 -31.65 7.49
CA PRO A 513 48.49 -32.70 6.57
C PRO A 513 47.92 -34.10 6.87
N GLU A 514 47.26 -34.32 8.02
CA GLU A 514 46.58 -35.60 8.31
C GLU A 514 45.18 -35.68 7.68
N THR A 515 44.49 -34.55 7.57
CA THR A 515 43.16 -34.44 6.96
C THR A 515 43.21 -33.93 5.53
N GLY A 516 44.30 -33.25 5.13
CA GLY A 516 44.41 -32.61 3.81
C GLY A 516 43.53 -31.36 3.71
N CYS A 517 43.32 -30.68 4.83
CA CYS A 517 42.42 -29.53 4.93
C CYS A 517 43.15 -28.29 5.43
N TYR A 518 42.70 -27.14 4.95
CA TYR A 518 43.06 -25.81 5.39
C TYR A 518 41.95 -25.27 6.29
N THR A 519 42.32 -24.57 7.34
CA THR A 519 41.37 -24.00 8.31
C THR A 519 41.72 -22.54 8.58
N GLN A 520 40.71 -21.67 8.58
CA GLN A 520 40.83 -20.25 8.95
C GLN A 520 39.76 -19.89 9.97
N VAL A 521 40.19 -19.20 11.02
CA VAL A 521 39.34 -18.76 12.12
C VAL A 521 39.02 -17.28 11.93
N TYR A 522 37.74 -16.97 11.94
CA TYR A 522 37.17 -15.62 11.90
C TYR A 522 36.67 -15.23 13.29
N SER A 523 36.26 -13.97 13.46
CA SER A 523 35.64 -13.50 14.71
C SER A 523 34.29 -14.14 15.01
N ASP A 524 33.57 -14.59 13.98
CA ASP A 524 32.21 -15.11 14.00
C ASP A 524 32.10 -16.62 13.73
N GLY A 525 33.20 -17.26 13.32
CA GLY A 525 33.21 -18.69 12.99
C GLY A 525 34.57 -19.22 12.52
N GLU A 526 34.56 -20.43 11.99
CA GLU A 526 35.71 -21.15 11.45
C GLU A 526 35.33 -21.80 10.12
N SER A 527 36.10 -21.52 9.07
CA SER A 527 35.98 -22.17 7.76
C SER A 527 37.08 -23.21 7.61
N THR A 528 36.75 -24.40 7.11
CA THR A 528 37.71 -25.47 6.79
C THR A 528 37.44 -25.97 5.38
N TRP A 529 38.44 -26.00 4.51
CA TRP A 529 38.33 -26.48 3.13
C TRP A 529 39.39 -27.55 2.84
N CYS A 530 38.98 -28.66 2.23
CA CYS A 530 39.78 -29.86 2.06
C CYS A 530 40.14 -30.11 0.60
N ASP A 531 41.28 -30.78 0.38
CA ASP A 531 41.76 -31.17 -0.96
C ASP A 531 40.80 -32.10 -1.72
N ASP A 532 39.82 -32.70 -1.03
CA ASP A 532 38.77 -33.54 -1.63
C ASP A 532 37.55 -32.77 -2.12
N GLY A 533 37.58 -31.43 -2.07
CA GLY A 533 36.48 -30.55 -2.47
C GLY A 533 35.42 -30.32 -1.40
N THR A 534 35.62 -30.87 -0.18
CA THR A 534 34.72 -30.65 0.94
C THR A 534 35.05 -29.32 1.63
N SER A 535 34.02 -28.49 1.88
CA SER A 535 34.12 -27.27 2.67
C SER A 535 33.21 -27.36 3.89
N ILE A 536 33.65 -26.86 5.03
CA ILE A 536 32.93 -26.91 6.30
C ILE A 536 32.95 -25.52 6.92
N TRP A 537 31.79 -24.98 7.24
CA TRP A 537 31.65 -23.77 8.05
C TRP A 537 31.17 -24.14 9.44
N THR A 538 31.75 -23.54 10.48
CA THR A 538 31.29 -23.69 11.88
C THR A 538 31.12 -22.32 12.53
N ASP A 539 29.93 -22.02 13.04
CA ASP A 539 29.64 -20.75 13.71
C ASP A 539 30.17 -20.68 15.16
N GLU A 540 30.06 -19.50 15.79
CA GLU A 540 30.47 -19.27 17.19
C GLU A 540 29.70 -20.13 18.23
N PHE A 541 28.53 -20.68 17.85
CA PHE A 541 27.69 -21.53 18.69
C PHE A 541 27.99 -23.03 18.52
N GLY A 542 28.85 -23.39 17.55
CA GLY A 542 29.26 -24.75 17.22
C GLY A 542 28.31 -25.48 16.27
N ASN A 543 27.43 -24.77 15.56
CA ASN A 543 26.67 -25.34 14.45
C ASN A 543 27.56 -25.37 13.21
N SER A 544 27.57 -26.50 12.51
CA SER A 544 28.40 -26.69 11.33
C SER A 544 27.54 -27.02 10.11
N SER A 545 27.85 -26.42 8.96
CA SER A 545 27.39 -26.91 7.65
C SER A 545 28.57 -27.51 6.87
N THR A 546 28.32 -28.62 6.17
CA THR A 546 29.31 -29.30 5.32
C THR A 546 28.83 -29.28 3.88
N TYR A 547 29.62 -28.64 3.03
CA TYR A 547 29.43 -28.53 1.59
C TYR A 547 30.29 -29.54 0.84
N THR A 548 29.74 -30.17 -0.19
CA THR A 548 30.46 -31.10 -1.08
C THR A 548 29.94 -30.95 -2.50
N TYR A 549 30.85 -30.90 -3.48
CA TYR A 549 30.50 -30.90 -4.90
C TYR A 549 30.87 -32.22 -5.56
N ASP A 550 29.94 -32.80 -6.33
CA ASP A 550 30.15 -34.04 -7.09
C ASP A 550 30.22 -33.71 -8.60
N GLU A 551 31.45 -33.68 -9.13
CA GLU A 551 31.75 -33.47 -10.56
C GLU A 551 31.06 -34.49 -11.50
N SER A 552 30.73 -35.68 -11.02
CA SER A 552 30.12 -36.72 -11.86
C SER A 552 28.62 -36.51 -12.09
N THR A 553 27.97 -35.81 -11.17
CA THR A 553 26.57 -35.41 -11.26
C THR A 553 26.38 -33.92 -11.56
N GLY A 554 27.42 -33.10 -11.43
CA GLY A 554 27.32 -31.64 -11.53
C GLY A 554 26.46 -31.06 -10.40
N CYS A 555 26.48 -31.69 -9.22
CA CYS A 555 25.60 -31.33 -8.10
C CYS A 555 26.39 -31.01 -6.84
N SER A 556 25.99 -29.93 -6.18
CA SER A 556 26.44 -29.54 -4.85
C SER A 556 25.47 -30.06 -3.80
N THR A 557 26.00 -30.46 -2.65
CA THR A 557 25.22 -30.88 -1.49
C THR A 557 25.73 -30.20 -0.24
N GLU A 558 24.83 -29.62 0.55
CA GLU A 558 25.11 -29.06 1.87
C GLU A 558 24.33 -29.82 2.95
N ILE A 559 25.04 -30.18 4.03
CA ILE A 559 24.50 -30.91 5.17
C ILE A 559 24.62 -30.02 6.41
N TYR A 560 23.49 -29.73 7.05
CA TYR A 560 23.43 -28.89 8.25
C TYR A 560 23.52 -29.72 9.53
N SER A 561 23.89 -29.07 10.64
CA SER A 561 24.11 -29.72 11.95
C SER A 561 22.83 -30.31 12.57
N ASP A 562 21.67 -29.84 12.16
CA ASP A 562 20.34 -30.35 12.56
C ASP A 562 19.92 -31.61 11.78
N GLY A 563 20.67 -31.97 10.73
CA GLY A 563 20.41 -33.11 9.87
C GLY A 563 19.65 -32.80 8.58
N ALA A 564 19.33 -31.52 8.33
CA ALA A 564 18.80 -31.09 7.04
C ALA A 564 19.87 -31.23 5.94
N VAL A 565 19.42 -31.52 4.71
CA VAL A 565 20.28 -31.72 3.54
C VAL A 565 19.70 -30.98 2.35
N SER A 566 20.52 -30.13 1.74
CA SER A 566 20.19 -29.43 0.49
C SER A 566 21.07 -29.97 -0.63
N THR A 567 20.50 -30.25 -1.80
CA THR A 567 21.22 -30.64 -3.01
C THR A 567 20.75 -29.78 -4.16
N TRP A 568 21.66 -29.22 -4.93
CA TRP A 568 21.37 -28.41 -6.11
C TRP A 568 22.35 -28.76 -7.23
N CYS A 569 21.84 -28.85 -8.45
CA CYS A 569 22.60 -29.30 -9.62
C CYS A 569 22.72 -28.17 -10.65
N GLU A 570 23.80 -28.19 -11.42
CA GLU A 570 24.05 -27.23 -12.52
C GLU A 570 23.00 -27.29 -13.61
N ASP A 571 22.27 -28.41 -13.71
CA ASP A 571 21.15 -28.56 -14.64
C ASP A 571 19.88 -27.83 -14.19
N GLY A 572 19.88 -27.18 -13.01
CA GLY A 572 18.75 -26.45 -12.41
C GLY A 572 17.85 -27.31 -11.53
N SER A 573 18.11 -28.62 -11.41
CA SER A 573 17.36 -29.51 -10.51
C SER A 573 17.92 -29.50 -9.08
N GLY A 574 17.10 -29.90 -8.11
CA GLY A 574 17.55 -29.98 -6.73
C GLY A 574 16.58 -30.68 -5.78
N THR A 575 17.06 -30.92 -4.57
CA THR A 575 16.29 -31.54 -3.49
C THR A 575 16.58 -30.85 -2.17
N TRP A 576 15.56 -30.58 -1.38
CA TRP A 576 15.68 -30.17 0.01
C TRP A 576 15.12 -31.26 0.91
N GLN A 577 15.85 -31.62 1.96
CA GLN A 577 15.39 -32.51 3.01
C GLN A 577 15.48 -31.80 4.35
N ASP A 578 14.35 -31.69 5.06
CA ASP A 578 14.32 -31.13 6.42
C ASP A 578 14.93 -32.09 7.46
N ALA A 579 15.12 -31.59 8.69
CA ALA A 579 15.66 -32.37 9.82
C ALA A 579 14.77 -33.56 10.25
N ASP A 580 13.47 -33.53 9.91
CA ASP A 580 12.50 -34.57 10.20
C ASP A 580 12.44 -35.66 9.11
N GLY A 581 13.11 -35.44 7.97
CA GLY A 581 13.25 -36.37 6.85
C GLY A 581 12.22 -36.21 5.74
N THR A 582 11.48 -35.10 5.69
CA THR A 582 10.61 -34.72 4.57
C THR A 582 11.48 -34.26 3.40
N ILE A 583 11.22 -34.76 2.19
CA ILE A 583 11.98 -34.44 0.99
C ILE A 583 11.11 -33.67 0.01
N GLU A 584 11.59 -32.52 -0.42
CA GLU A 584 11.07 -31.72 -1.53
C GLU A 584 12.04 -31.81 -2.70
N THR A 585 11.51 -31.90 -3.92
CA THR A 585 12.32 -32.04 -5.14
C THR A 585 11.79 -31.10 -6.20
N TRP A 586 12.67 -30.39 -6.90
CA TRP A 586 12.34 -29.55 -8.04
C TRP A 586 13.20 -29.90 -9.25
N THR A 587 12.64 -29.61 -10.42
CA THR A 587 13.22 -29.80 -11.74
C THR A 587 13.49 -28.43 -12.35
N ALA A 588 14.44 -28.37 -13.27
CA ALA A 588 14.78 -27.14 -13.95
C ALA A 588 13.64 -26.65 -14.84
N PRO A 589 13.41 -25.33 -14.90
CA PRO A 589 12.38 -24.77 -15.77
C PRO A 589 12.71 -25.00 -17.25
N VAL A 590 11.68 -25.13 -18.07
CA VAL A 590 11.82 -25.14 -19.53
C VAL A 590 12.01 -23.70 -19.99
N VAL A 591 13.20 -23.37 -20.47
CA VAL A 591 13.53 -22.04 -21.01
C VAL A 591 13.33 -22.02 -22.53
N THR A 592 12.55 -21.06 -23.04
CA THR A 592 12.34 -20.82 -24.46
C THR A 592 12.61 -19.36 -24.81
N PHE A 593 13.42 -19.11 -25.83
CA PHE A 593 13.65 -17.78 -26.39
C PHE A 593 12.86 -17.60 -27.69
N ASP A 594 12.12 -16.51 -27.79
CA ASP A 594 11.40 -16.10 -28.99
C ASP A 594 12.14 -14.94 -29.69
N GLU A 595 12.78 -15.24 -30.82
CA GLU A 595 13.52 -14.26 -31.64
C GLU A 595 12.64 -13.16 -32.25
N ALA A 596 11.32 -13.35 -32.34
CA ALA A 596 10.41 -12.38 -32.96
C ALA A 596 9.92 -11.33 -31.96
N SER A 597 9.79 -11.67 -30.68
CA SER A 597 9.46 -10.74 -29.60
C SER A 597 10.66 -10.32 -28.76
N GLY A 598 11.83 -10.95 -28.93
CA GLY A 598 13.00 -10.69 -28.09
C GLY A 598 12.76 -11.08 -26.62
N CYS A 599 11.88 -12.06 -26.38
CA CYS A 599 11.49 -12.47 -25.03
C CYS A 599 12.01 -13.86 -24.69
N THR A 600 12.51 -14.03 -23.47
CA THR A 600 12.82 -15.33 -22.87
C THR A 600 11.70 -15.70 -21.90
N THR A 601 11.21 -16.92 -22.01
CA THR A 601 10.17 -17.48 -21.14
C THR A 601 10.70 -18.70 -20.40
N GLU A 602 10.48 -18.76 -19.08
CA GLU A 602 10.73 -19.91 -18.23
C GLU A 602 9.42 -20.52 -17.74
N GLU A 603 9.21 -21.81 -18.01
CA GLU A 603 8.04 -22.56 -17.53
C GLU A 603 8.46 -23.59 -16.47
N TYR A 604 7.87 -23.49 -15.29
CA TYR A 604 8.14 -24.36 -14.15
C TYR A 604 7.08 -25.47 -14.04
N ASP A 605 7.46 -26.64 -13.52
CA ASP A 605 6.57 -27.81 -13.42
C ASP A 605 5.36 -27.60 -12.47
N ASN A 606 5.39 -26.57 -11.63
CA ASN A 606 4.29 -26.14 -10.78
C ASN A 606 3.23 -25.30 -11.54
N GLY A 607 3.47 -24.98 -12.81
CA GLY A 607 2.59 -24.15 -13.65
C GLY A 607 2.94 -22.66 -13.64
N GLU A 608 4.00 -22.25 -12.93
CA GLU A 608 4.49 -20.87 -12.96
C GLU A 608 5.21 -20.61 -14.28
N VAL A 609 4.95 -19.44 -14.88
CA VAL A 609 5.61 -19.01 -16.11
C VAL A 609 6.14 -17.61 -15.91
N TRP A 610 7.43 -17.44 -16.15
CA TRP A 610 8.05 -16.12 -16.18
C TRP A 610 8.44 -15.77 -17.60
N THR A 611 8.27 -14.52 -18.01
CA THR A 611 8.69 -14.01 -19.31
C THR A 611 9.35 -12.66 -19.14
N TRP A 612 10.50 -12.46 -19.77
CA TRP A 612 11.23 -11.19 -19.77
C TRP A 612 11.69 -10.87 -21.18
N CYS A 613 11.48 -9.62 -21.60
CA CYS A 613 11.72 -9.13 -22.95
C CYS A 613 12.86 -8.12 -22.97
N GLU A 614 13.52 -7.99 -24.12
CA GLU A 614 14.61 -7.02 -24.33
C GLU A 614 14.17 -5.55 -24.21
N ASP A 615 12.87 -5.27 -24.34
CA ASP A 615 12.29 -3.94 -24.10
C ASP A 615 12.11 -3.59 -22.61
N GLY A 616 12.54 -4.48 -21.71
CA GLY A 616 12.43 -4.34 -20.26
C GLY A 616 11.10 -4.82 -19.69
N THR A 617 10.11 -5.17 -20.51
CA THR A 617 8.84 -5.73 -20.05
C THR A 617 9.07 -7.10 -19.42
N TYR A 618 8.49 -7.34 -18.24
CA TYR A 618 8.43 -8.69 -17.68
C TYR A 618 7.00 -9.06 -17.28
N THR A 619 6.68 -10.34 -17.46
CA THR A 619 5.38 -10.92 -17.16
C THR A 619 5.59 -12.16 -16.29
N PHE A 620 4.86 -12.23 -15.19
CA PHE A 620 4.81 -13.38 -14.31
C PHE A 620 3.40 -14.00 -14.34
N VAL A 621 3.32 -15.31 -14.48
CA VAL A 621 2.09 -16.08 -14.35
C VAL A 621 2.28 -17.06 -13.21
N ASP A 622 1.43 -16.99 -12.19
CA ASP A 622 1.50 -17.89 -11.04
C ASP A 622 0.96 -19.30 -11.37
N ALA A 623 1.13 -20.24 -10.43
CA ALA A 623 0.65 -21.62 -10.54
C ALA A 623 -0.89 -21.76 -10.71
N TYR A 624 -1.65 -20.70 -10.44
CA TYR A 624 -3.11 -20.64 -10.58
C TYR A 624 -3.55 -19.96 -11.89
N GLY A 625 -2.61 -19.47 -12.69
CA GLY A 625 -2.84 -18.79 -13.96
C GLY A 625 -3.13 -17.28 -13.83
N ASN A 626 -2.87 -16.67 -12.67
CA ASN A 626 -2.96 -15.21 -12.53
C ASN A 626 -1.72 -14.56 -13.16
N THR A 627 -1.92 -13.49 -13.92
CA THR A 627 -0.85 -12.79 -14.64
C THR A 627 -0.56 -11.44 -14.00
N ASP A 628 0.71 -11.15 -13.73
CA ASP A 628 1.25 -9.86 -13.33
C ASP A 628 2.21 -9.38 -14.42
N THR A 629 2.11 -8.11 -14.84
CA THR A 629 2.91 -7.55 -15.94
C THR A 629 3.46 -6.21 -15.50
N TRP A 630 4.77 -6.05 -15.68
CA TRP A 630 5.46 -4.80 -15.42
C TRP A 630 6.05 -4.26 -16.73
N ILE A 631 5.84 -2.97 -16.93
CA ILE A 631 6.36 -2.22 -18.08
C ILE A 631 7.30 -1.14 -17.52
N PRO A 632 8.51 -0.97 -18.08
CA PRO A 632 9.41 0.10 -17.64
C PRO A 632 8.78 1.49 -17.88
N PRO A 633 9.05 2.47 -17.00
CA PRO A 633 8.49 3.81 -17.14
C PRO A 633 9.07 4.54 -18.36
N GLU A 634 8.25 5.40 -18.97
CA GLU A 634 8.68 6.30 -20.05
C GLU A 634 9.55 7.42 -19.47
N GLU A 635 10.73 7.63 -20.07
CA GLU A 635 11.73 8.60 -19.62
C GLU A 635 11.75 9.84 -20.54
N GLU A 636 11.57 11.04 -19.98
CA GLU A 636 11.68 12.34 -20.66
C GLU A 636 12.66 13.26 -19.92
N ILE A 637 13.67 13.80 -20.60
CA ILE A 637 14.51 14.89 -20.06
C ILE A 637 13.98 16.23 -20.57
N ARG A 638 13.48 17.08 -19.66
CA ARG A 638 12.96 18.42 -19.97
C ARG A 638 14.07 19.39 -20.35
N GLU A 639 13.68 20.51 -21.00
CA GLU A 639 14.61 21.60 -21.39
C GLU A 639 15.39 22.22 -20.22
N ASP A 640 14.90 22.11 -18.99
CA ASP A 640 15.56 22.57 -17.77
C ASP A 640 16.53 21.53 -17.18
N GLY A 641 16.64 20.36 -17.80
CA GLY A 641 17.45 19.22 -17.38
C GLY A 641 16.74 18.29 -16.41
N ALA A 642 15.46 18.51 -16.09
CA ALA A 642 14.72 17.61 -15.20
C ALA A 642 14.35 16.30 -15.90
N LEU A 643 14.68 15.17 -15.27
CA LEU A 643 14.26 13.83 -15.65
C LEU A 643 12.81 13.61 -15.23
N VAL A 644 11.98 13.08 -16.11
CA VAL A 644 10.59 12.73 -15.86
C VAL A 644 10.40 11.26 -16.17
N LEU A 645 9.93 10.49 -15.19
CA LEU A 645 9.59 9.08 -15.35
C LEU A 645 8.07 8.94 -15.26
N THR A 646 7.44 8.38 -16.28
CA THR A 646 5.99 8.12 -16.31
C THR A 646 5.74 6.63 -16.28
N PHE A 647 5.13 6.15 -15.20
CA PHE A 647 4.78 4.75 -15.01
C PHE A 647 3.43 4.43 -15.66
N ASP A 648 3.22 3.17 -16.00
CA ASP A 648 1.99 2.66 -16.63
C ASP A 648 0.74 2.83 -15.76
N ASP A 649 0.91 2.81 -14.43
CA ASP A 649 -0.15 3.07 -13.45
C ASP A 649 -0.61 4.54 -13.42
N GLY A 650 0.10 5.44 -14.10
CA GLY A 650 -0.15 6.89 -14.11
C GLY A 650 0.65 7.68 -13.08
N THR A 651 1.56 7.04 -12.35
CA THR A 651 2.53 7.72 -11.47
C THR A 651 3.55 8.49 -12.31
N VAL A 652 3.85 9.72 -11.89
CA VAL A 652 4.85 10.57 -12.54
C VAL A 652 5.89 10.99 -11.51
N GLU A 653 7.15 10.65 -11.76
CA GLU A 653 8.31 11.11 -10.99
C GLU A 653 9.07 12.18 -11.78
N ILE A 654 9.51 13.23 -11.10
CA ILE A 654 10.27 14.33 -11.67
C ILE A 654 11.50 14.55 -10.80
N GLN A 655 12.68 14.35 -11.36
CA GLN A 655 13.96 14.62 -10.72
C GLN A 655 14.63 15.81 -11.38
N ASN A 656 14.77 16.92 -10.66
CA ASN A 656 15.36 18.15 -11.16
C ASN A 656 16.89 18.15 -10.95
N PRO A 657 17.67 18.88 -11.77
CA PRO A 657 19.13 18.96 -11.63
C PRO A 657 19.62 19.60 -10.33
N ASP A 658 18.77 20.36 -9.64
CA ASP A 658 19.08 20.97 -8.34
C ASP A 658 18.96 19.98 -7.17
N GLY A 659 18.63 18.71 -7.45
CA GLY A 659 18.41 17.67 -6.46
C GLY A 659 16.97 17.63 -5.93
N THR A 660 16.08 18.50 -6.42
CA THR A 660 14.66 18.49 -6.04
C THR A 660 13.95 17.34 -6.74
N TYR A 661 13.25 16.51 -5.98
CA TYR A 661 12.55 15.31 -6.44
C TYR A 661 11.05 15.43 -6.16
N ARG A 662 10.19 15.03 -7.09
CA ARG A 662 8.73 15.07 -6.92
C ARG A 662 8.06 13.83 -7.50
N VAL A 663 7.19 13.20 -6.73
CA VAL A 663 6.32 12.10 -7.16
C VAL A 663 4.87 12.56 -7.16
N THR A 664 4.13 12.22 -8.20
CA THR A 664 2.68 12.39 -8.26
C THR A 664 2.05 11.03 -8.57
N TRP A 665 1.20 10.55 -7.68
CA TRP A 665 0.51 9.27 -7.83
C TRP A 665 -0.78 9.42 -8.67
N PRO A 666 -1.39 8.30 -9.13
CA PRO A 666 -2.56 8.33 -10.01
C PRO A 666 -3.80 8.96 -9.36
N ASP A 667 -3.89 8.92 -8.04
CA ASP A 667 -4.94 9.57 -7.24
C ASP A 667 -4.80 11.10 -7.14
N GLY A 668 -3.73 11.67 -7.74
CA GLY A 668 -3.40 13.09 -7.70
C GLY A 668 -2.71 13.55 -6.42
N SER A 669 -2.47 12.65 -5.46
CA SER A 669 -1.59 12.93 -4.33
C SER A 669 -0.15 13.09 -4.80
N TRP A 670 0.66 13.82 -4.04
CA TRP A 670 2.04 14.13 -4.43
C TRP A 670 2.95 14.29 -3.22
N TYR A 671 4.24 14.05 -3.46
CA TYR A 671 5.35 14.20 -2.53
C TYR A 671 6.46 14.97 -3.23
N GLU A 672 7.10 15.89 -2.53
CA GLU A 672 8.22 16.69 -3.06
C GLU A 672 9.32 16.77 -2.00
N GLU A 673 10.56 16.62 -2.44
CA GLU A 673 11.78 16.75 -1.64
C GLU A 673 12.69 17.79 -2.28
N GLU A 674 13.23 18.70 -1.48
CA GLU A 674 14.14 19.77 -1.89
C GLU A 674 15.36 19.82 -0.97
N ILE A 675 16.57 19.86 -1.53
CA ILE A 675 17.81 20.08 -0.78
C ILE A 675 18.19 21.56 -0.89
N MET A 676 18.19 22.28 0.24
CA MET A 676 18.54 23.70 0.28
C MET A 676 20.06 23.90 0.18
N GLU A 677 20.50 25.10 -0.27
CA GLU A 677 21.93 25.47 -0.38
C GLU A 677 22.73 25.33 0.92
N ASP A 678 22.05 25.36 2.08
CA ASP A 678 22.67 25.22 3.40
C ASP A 678 22.83 23.75 3.85
N GLY A 679 22.44 22.78 3.02
CA GLY A 679 22.48 21.35 3.28
C GLY A 679 21.27 20.80 4.04
N SER A 680 20.24 21.62 4.27
CA SER A 680 18.99 21.17 4.88
C SER A 680 18.07 20.51 3.84
N ARG A 681 17.41 19.41 4.21
CA ARG A 681 16.45 18.67 3.37
C ARG A 681 15.02 19.05 3.76
N VAL A 682 14.18 19.40 2.79
CA VAL A 682 12.79 19.82 2.98
C VAL A 682 11.87 18.87 2.21
N GLU A 683 10.99 18.18 2.91
CA GLU A 683 9.94 17.35 2.31
C GLU A 683 8.58 18.05 2.43
N ARG A 684 7.74 17.90 1.41
CA ARG A 684 6.38 18.44 1.32
C ARG A 684 5.43 17.37 0.80
N TYR A 685 4.21 17.41 1.30
CA TYR A 685 3.18 16.42 1.01
C TYR A 685 1.91 17.12 0.50
N SER A 686 1.11 16.41 -0.30
CA SER A 686 -0.14 16.93 -0.87
C SER A 686 -1.21 17.29 0.17
N ASP A 687 -1.12 16.74 1.38
CA ASP A 687 -1.98 17.12 2.51
C ASP A 687 -1.60 18.49 3.12
N GLY A 688 -0.51 19.11 2.68
CA GLY A 688 -0.02 20.40 3.18
C GLY A 688 1.00 20.28 4.33
N SER A 689 1.29 19.06 4.80
CA SER A 689 2.36 18.85 5.79
C SER A 689 3.74 19.05 5.18
N THR A 690 4.70 19.42 6.04
CA THR A 690 6.11 19.64 5.65
C THR A 690 7.05 19.09 6.71
N TYR A 691 8.16 18.50 6.27
CA TYR A 691 9.24 18.06 7.14
C TYR A 691 10.53 18.78 6.71
N VAL A 692 11.31 19.25 7.68
CA VAL A 692 12.56 19.97 7.44
C VAL A 692 13.63 19.34 8.31
N GLU A 693 14.64 18.73 7.70
CA GLU A 693 15.86 18.30 8.37
C GLU A 693 16.93 19.36 8.13
N PHE A 694 17.43 19.95 9.21
CA PHE A 694 18.47 20.97 9.17
C PHE A 694 19.85 20.31 9.08
N ALA A 695 20.83 21.02 8.50
CA ALA A 695 22.21 20.54 8.37
C ALA A 695 22.93 20.21 9.69
N ASP A 696 22.38 20.58 10.85
CA ASP A 696 22.90 20.20 12.17
C ASP A 696 22.32 18.87 12.71
N GLY A 697 21.53 18.17 11.89
CA GLY A 697 20.83 16.92 12.24
C GLY A 697 19.57 17.15 13.09
N THR A 698 19.20 18.40 13.40
CA THR A 698 17.91 18.69 14.01
C THR A 698 16.82 18.68 12.95
N SER A 699 15.59 18.36 13.31
CA SER A 699 14.48 18.37 12.35
C SER A 699 13.27 19.14 12.89
N LYS A 700 12.39 19.53 11.97
CA LYS A 700 11.12 20.20 12.25
C LYS A 700 10.04 19.59 11.37
N TYR A 701 8.95 19.14 11.99
CA TYR A 701 7.74 18.74 11.28
C TYR A 701 6.67 19.82 11.42
N THR A 702 5.89 20.04 10.38
CA THR A 702 4.69 20.88 10.39
C THR A 702 3.55 20.08 9.77
N ASP A 703 2.45 19.93 10.48
CA ASP A 703 1.30 19.18 9.99
C ASP A 703 0.44 20.00 8.98
N PRO A 704 -0.61 19.41 8.37
CA PRO A 704 -1.53 20.12 7.46
C PRO A 704 -2.23 21.34 8.07
N TYR A 705 -2.39 21.35 9.40
CA TYR A 705 -3.09 22.37 10.17
C TYR A 705 -2.16 23.50 10.65
N GLY A 706 -0.85 23.36 10.40
CA GLY A 706 0.19 24.33 10.71
C GLY A 706 0.81 24.19 12.10
N GLU A 707 0.50 23.12 12.85
CA GLU A 707 1.17 22.82 14.11
C GLU A 707 2.58 22.31 13.86
N THR A 708 3.57 22.81 14.62
CA THR A 708 4.96 22.43 14.42
C THR A 708 5.58 21.71 15.60
N SER A 709 6.49 20.79 15.30
CA SER A 709 7.34 20.11 16.26
C SER A 709 8.80 20.22 15.85
N ARG A 710 9.70 20.22 16.81
CA ARG A 710 11.15 20.32 16.60
C ARG A 710 11.89 19.23 17.35
N THR A 711 12.70 18.45 16.65
CA THR A 711 13.53 17.39 17.21
C THR A 711 14.99 17.81 17.29
N VAL A 712 15.60 17.63 18.45
CA VAL A 712 17.01 17.99 18.71
C VAL A 712 17.73 16.87 19.46
N ALA A 713 19.00 16.64 19.15
CA ALA A 713 19.84 15.75 19.94
C ALA A 713 20.10 16.35 21.35
N ILE A 714 20.03 15.52 22.39
CA ILE A 714 20.22 15.91 23.79
C ILE A 714 21.20 14.97 24.51
N GLY A 715 21.81 15.48 25.59
CA GLY A 715 22.55 14.66 26.56
C GLY A 715 23.93 14.14 26.14
N GLN A 716 24.53 13.30 27.00
CA GLN A 716 25.77 12.52 26.78
C GLN A 716 25.69 11.21 27.60
N GLY A 717 26.20 10.09 27.06
CA GLY A 717 26.17 8.78 27.74
C GLY A 717 24.75 8.25 27.93
N ASP A 718 24.39 7.77 29.13
CA ASP A 718 23.04 7.21 29.44
C ASP A 718 21.88 8.23 29.34
N THR A 719 22.17 9.49 29.04
CA THR A 719 21.19 10.56 28.80
C THR A 719 21.20 11.06 27.37
N ALA A 720 22.06 10.50 26.51
CA ALA A 720 22.08 10.78 25.09
C ALA A 720 20.78 10.28 24.45
N GLY A 721 20.27 11.04 23.49
CA GLY A 721 19.00 10.77 22.84
C GLY A 721 18.47 11.94 22.03
N TRP A 722 17.20 11.87 21.65
CA TRP A 722 16.50 12.83 20.82
C TRP A 722 15.29 13.39 21.57
N LEU A 723 15.15 14.72 21.59
CA LEU A 723 14.04 15.44 22.18
C LEU A 723 13.21 16.10 21.08
N THR A 724 11.98 15.67 20.90
CA THR A 724 10.95 16.34 20.11
C THR A 724 10.14 17.27 21.01
N GLN A 725 10.04 18.54 20.66
CA GLN A 725 9.24 19.55 21.33
C GLN A 725 8.16 20.08 20.40
N PHE A 726 6.91 20.08 20.85
CA PHE A 726 5.76 20.56 20.09
C PHE A 726 5.41 22.00 20.49
N ASP A 727 4.78 22.74 19.58
CA ASP A 727 4.38 24.14 19.81
C ASP A 727 3.35 24.30 20.94
N ASP A 728 2.55 23.27 21.21
CA ASP A 728 1.61 23.22 22.33
C ASP A 728 2.31 23.20 23.71
N GLY A 729 3.62 22.95 23.73
CA GLY A 729 4.47 22.86 24.92
C GLY A 729 4.70 21.43 25.42
N SER A 730 4.12 20.42 24.77
CA SER A 730 4.42 19.01 25.03
C SER A 730 5.79 18.63 24.47
N SER A 731 6.34 17.52 24.95
CA SER A 731 7.64 17.01 24.52
C SER A 731 7.71 15.50 24.60
N TYR A 732 8.44 14.89 23.67
CA TYR A 732 8.74 13.48 23.60
C TYR A 732 10.24 13.28 23.50
N THR A 733 10.80 12.38 24.30
CA THR A 733 12.24 12.11 24.39
C THR A 733 12.50 10.64 24.20
N VAL A 734 13.37 10.27 23.27
CA VAL A 734 13.87 8.91 23.07
C VAL A 734 15.34 8.90 23.44
N TYR A 735 15.74 8.07 24.39
CA TYR A 735 17.14 7.93 24.82
C TYR A 735 17.80 6.77 24.08
N ASP A 736 19.12 6.85 23.85
CA ASP A 736 19.88 5.83 23.11
C ASP A 736 19.88 4.45 23.80
N ASN A 737 19.55 4.40 25.10
CA ASN A 737 19.39 3.16 25.86
C ASN A 737 17.99 2.53 25.74
N GLY A 738 17.15 3.00 24.81
CA GLY A 738 15.79 2.49 24.58
C GLY A 738 14.75 2.97 25.61
N ARG A 739 15.12 3.87 26.54
CA ARG A 739 14.16 4.54 27.42
C ARG A 739 13.44 5.62 26.61
N GLU A 740 12.15 5.80 26.84
CA GLU A 740 11.38 6.90 26.26
C GLU A 740 10.69 7.72 27.36
N SER A 741 10.43 8.99 27.09
CA SER A 741 9.70 9.87 28.00
C SER A 741 8.83 10.85 27.23
N PHE A 742 7.53 10.84 27.51
CA PHE A 742 6.58 11.84 27.03
C PHE A 742 6.22 12.80 28.16
N THR A 743 5.95 14.07 27.85
CA THR A 743 5.39 15.07 28.77
C THR A 743 4.40 15.93 28.00
N ASP A 744 3.16 16.00 28.48
CA ASP A 744 2.11 16.80 27.85
C ASP A 744 2.17 18.28 28.30
N THR A 745 1.23 19.08 27.78
CA THR A 745 1.12 20.52 28.12
C THR A 745 0.72 20.78 29.58
N SER A 746 0.08 19.81 30.24
CA SER A 746 -0.29 19.87 31.66
C SER A 746 0.89 19.60 32.60
N GLY A 747 1.98 19.04 32.07
CA GLY A 747 3.14 18.55 32.82
C GLY A 747 2.96 17.12 33.33
N PHE A 748 1.91 16.42 32.91
CA PHE A 748 1.81 14.97 33.06
C PHE A 748 2.87 14.32 32.18
N SER A 749 3.60 13.35 32.73
CA SER A 749 4.71 12.72 32.01
C SER A 749 4.64 11.22 32.12
N VAL A 750 4.98 10.52 31.05
CA VAL A 750 5.05 9.07 30.98
C VAL A 750 6.48 8.68 30.64
N GLU A 751 7.04 7.71 31.35
CA GLU A 751 8.37 7.16 31.13
C GLU A 751 8.24 5.68 30.76
N ILE A 752 8.81 5.26 29.63
CA ILE A 752 8.79 3.89 29.15
C ILE A 752 10.21 3.31 29.22
N LEU A 753 10.32 2.08 29.71
CA LEU A 753 11.56 1.36 29.92
C LEU A 753 11.37 -0.08 29.45
N VAL A 754 12.16 -0.52 28.47
CA VAL A 754 12.20 -1.90 28.01
C VAL A 754 13.44 -2.56 28.59
N ASP A 755 13.27 -3.66 29.31
CA ASP A 755 14.38 -4.46 29.84
C ASP A 755 15.01 -5.27 28.69
N PRO A 756 16.28 -5.03 28.31
CA PRO A 756 16.90 -5.70 27.17
C PRO A 756 17.17 -7.20 27.40
N GLU A 757 17.23 -7.68 28.65
CA GLU A 757 17.43 -9.11 28.95
C GLU A 757 16.12 -9.89 28.93
N THR A 758 15.03 -9.26 29.37
CA THR A 758 13.74 -9.94 29.57
C THR A 758 12.67 -9.55 28.55
N GLY A 759 12.88 -8.49 27.76
CA GLY A 759 11.91 -7.92 26.83
C GLY A 759 10.70 -7.26 27.51
N VAL A 760 10.69 -7.16 28.84
CA VAL A 760 9.56 -6.61 29.60
C VAL A 760 9.50 -5.10 29.41
N ARG A 761 8.33 -4.60 29.02
CA ARG A 761 8.07 -3.16 28.86
C ARG A 761 7.38 -2.62 30.12
N THR A 762 7.96 -1.61 30.74
CA THR A 762 7.40 -0.92 31.91
C THR A 762 7.19 0.56 31.60
N GLU A 763 5.97 1.03 31.82
CA GLU A 763 5.54 2.40 31.60
C GLU A 763 5.13 3.01 32.94
N THR A 764 5.71 4.15 33.31
CA THR A 764 5.50 4.85 34.57
C THR A 764 5.00 6.27 34.30
N SER A 765 3.77 6.54 34.71
CA SER A 765 3.15 7.85 34.62
C SER A 765 3.43 8.71 35.85
N SER A 766 3.43 10.03 35.71
CA SER A 766 3.75 10.98 36.78
C SER A 766 2.69 11.08 37.87
N ASP A 767 1.48 10.62 37.58
CA ASP A 767 0.40 10.42 38.55
C ASP A 767 0.67 9.22 39.49
N GLY A 768 1.65 8.37 39.16
CA GLY A 768 2.01 7.16 39.89
C GLY A 768 1.44 5.87 39.29
N THR A 769 0.76 5.93 38.15
CA THR A 769 0.28 4.75 37.41
C THR A 769 1.46 4.01 36.80
N ILE A 770 1.51 2.68 36.95
CA ILE A 770 2.55 1.82 36.37
C ILE A 770 1.89 0.74 35.53
N ARG A 771 2.17 0.71 34.23
CA ARG A 771 1.80 -0.40 33.33
C ARG A 771 3.04 -1.26 33.06
N ARG A 772 2.92 -2.56 33.25
CA ARG A 772 3.97 -3.54 32.95
C ARG A 772 3.41 -4.55 31.97
N GLU A 773 4.15 -4.85 30.92
CA GLU A 773 3.79 -5.76 29.85
C GLU A 773 4.95 -6.73 29.62
N ASP A 774 4.64 -8.03 29.68
CA ASP A 774 5.58 -9.11 29.44
C ASP A 774 5.62 -9.46 27.94
N PRO A 775 6.70 -10.07 27.42
CA PRO A 775 6.84 -10.41 25.99
C PRO A 775 5.76 -11.36 25.45
N ASP A 776 5.10 -12.12 26.33
CA ASP A 776 3.99 -13.00 25.97
C ASP A 776 2.66 -12.25 25.78
N GLY A 777 2.67 -10.92 25.94
CA GLY A 777 1.49 -10.05 25.85
C GLY A 777 0.67 -9.97 27.14
N SER A 778 1.05 -10.69 28.21
CA SER A 778 0.43 -10.52 29.52
C SER A 778 0.82 -9.18 30.13
N PHE A 779 -0.06 -8.60 30.96
CA PHE A 779 0.17 -7.26 31.49
C PHE A 779 -0.43 -7.04 32.88
N SER A 780 0.05 -6.00 33.54
CA SER A 780 -0.54 -5.48 34.78
C SER A 780 -0.50 -3.96 34.79
N ILE A 781 -1.61 -3.32 35.16
CA ILE A 781 -1.69 -1.87 35.38
C ILE A 781 -1.89 -1.67 36.88
N ILE A 782 -1.10 -0.81 37.49
CA ILE A 782 -1.19 -0.43 38.90
C ILE A 782 -1.50 1.05 38.95
N TYR A 783 -2.67 1.41 39.47
CA TYR A 783 -3.11 2.80 39.59
C TYR A 783 -2.49 3.48 40.83
N PRO A 784 -2.55 4.83 40.94
CA PRO A 784 -1.94 5.59 42.04
C PRO A 784 -2.54 5.26 43.42
N ASP A 785 -3.79 4.80 43.45
CA ASP A 785 -4.48 4.36 44.67
C ASP A 785 -4.11 2.92 45.10
N GLY A 786 -3.29 2.24 44.30
CA GLY A 786 -2.81 0.87 44.49
C GLY A 786 -3.77 -0.21 44.00
N THR A 787 -4.89 0.17 43.37
CA THR A 787 -5.73 -0.77 42.63
C THR A 787 -5.00 -1.24 41.36
N ARG A 788 -5.44 -2.37 40.81
CA ARG A 788 -4.68 -3.05 39.76
C ARG A 788 -5.54 -3.86 38.82
N ASP A 789 -5.22 -3.74 37.54
CA ASP A 789 -5.74 -4.55 36.46
C ASP A 789 -4.68 -5.57 36.06
N VAL A 790 -5.09 -6.78 35.70
CA VAL A 790 -4.18 -7.88 35.36
C VAL A 790 -4.74 -8.64 34.15
N GLY A 791 -3.97 -8.69 33.06
CA GLY A 791 -4.22 -9.51 31.88
C GLY A 791 -3.28 -10.72 31.86
N THR A 792 -3.83 -11.93 31.74
CA THR A 792 -3.06 -13.18 31.66
C THR A 792 -3.60 -14.11 30.58
N PHE A 793 -2.70 -14.80 29.87
CA PHE A 793 -3.08 -15.87 28.96
C PHE A 793 -3.31 -17.19 29.69
N ASN A 794 -4.40 -17.87 29.34
CA ASN A 794 -4.72 -19.20 29.81
C ASN A 794 -4.07 -20.29 28.92
N PRO A 795 -4.05 -21.56 29.37
CA PRO A 795 -3.49 -22.68 28.59
C PRO A 795 -4.15 -22.89 27.22
N ASP A 796 -5.39 -22.42 27.06
CA ASP A 796 -6.16 -22.53 25.82
C ASP A 796 -5.86 -21.38 24.83
N GLY A 797 -4.99 -20.43 25.19
CA GLY A 797 -4.64 -19.26 24.37
C GLY A 797 -5.50 -18.02 24.61
N ASP A 798 -6.53 -18.12 25.44
CA ASP A 798 -7.43 -16.99 25.75
C ASP A 798 -6.76 -15.96 26.69
N LEU A 799 -6.91 -14.68 26.39
CA LEU A 799 -6.52 -13.56 27.27
C LEU A 799 -7.64 -13.28 28.27
N VAL A 800 -7.34 -13.36 29.56
CA VAL A 800 -8.25 -12.98 30.64
C VAL A 800 -7.72 -11.73 31.33
N VAL A 801 -8.49 -10.65 31.26
CA VAL A 801 -8.25 -9.39 31.96
C VAL A 801 -9.19 -9.28 33.15
N THR A 802 -8.64 -9.07 34.34
CA THR A 802 -9.38 -8.73 35.55
C THR A 802 -9.10 -7.29 35.89
N PHE A 803 -10.15 -6.47 35.94
CA PHE A 803 -10.03 -5.05 36.27
C PHE A 803 -10.18 -4.81 37.78
N ALA A 804 -9.63 -3.68 38.24
CA ALA A 804 -9.65 -3.22 39.61
C ALA A 804 -11.06 -2.99 40.17
N ASP A 805 -12.00 -2.59 39.31
CA ASP A 805 -13.40 -2.34 39.65
C ASP A 805 -14.22 -3.62 39.84
N GLY A 806 -13.62 -4.79 39.54
CA GLY A 806 -14.23 -6.10 39.63
C GLY A 806 -14.84 -6.60 38.31
N SER A 807 -14.79 -5.80 37.24
CA SER A 807 -15.13 -6.26 35.90
C SER A 807 -14.08 -7.23 35.35
N ASN A 808 -14.46 -8.01 34.33
CA ASN A 808 -13.58 -8.98 33.69
C ASN A 808 -13.80 -8.99 32.18
N LEU A 809 -12.73 -9.13 31.41
CA LEU A 809 -12.76 -9.34 29.96
C LEU A 809 -12.07 -10.66 29.64
N VAL A 810 -12.67 -11.45 28.76
CA VAL A 810 -12.07 -12.67 28.20
C VAL A 810 -12.08 -12.52 26.70
N ILE A 811 -10.89 -12.51 26.09
CA ILE A 811 -10.71 -12.55 24.64
C ILE A 811 -10.27 -13.96 24.28
N ARG A 812 -11.04 -14.65 23.46
CA ARG A 812 -10.75 -16.03 23.05
C ARG A 812 -9.88 -16.06 21.78
N ASN A 813 -9.24 -17.20 21.54
CA ASN A 813 -8.40 -17.40 20.35
C ASN A 813 -9.15 -17.27 19.01
N ASP A 814 -10.48 -17.45 19.02
CA ASP A 814 -11.34 -17.24 17.84
C ASP A 814 -11.72 -15.76 17.60
N GLY A 815 -11.20 -14.83 18.41
CA GLY A 815 -11.53 -13.41 18.34
C GLY A 815 -12.83 -13.02 19.03
N SER A 816 -13.59 -13.98 19.60
CA SER A 816 -14.77 -13.66 20.41
C SER A 816 -14.38 -13.09 21.76
N GLU A 817 -15.16 -12.13 22.25
CA GLU A 817 -14.92 -11.47 23.53
C GLU A 817 -16.09 -11.67 24.48
N THR A 818 -15.80 -11.64 25.77
CA THR A 818 -16.81 -11.65 26.82
C THR A 818 -16.39 -10.67 27.89
N PHE A 819 -17.10 -9.57 27.99
CA PHE A 819 -16.95 -8.56 29.02
C PHE A 819 -18.04 -8.73 30.09
N GLN A 820 -17.67 -8.67 31.36
CA GLN A 820 -18.61 -8.61 32.47
C GLN A 820 -18.31 -7.38 33.31
N ASP A 821 -19.27 -6.47 33.42
CA ASP A 821 -19.13 -5.25 34.21
C ASP A 821 -19.18 -5.51 35.73
N PRO A 822 -18.89 -4.50 36.58
CA PRO A 822 -18.93 -4.66 38.04
C PRO A 822 -20.33 -4.94 38.62
N TYR A 823 -21.39 -4.65 37.86
CA TYR A 823 -22.78 -4.84 38.24
C TYR A 823 -23.33 -6.21 37.81
N GLY A 824 -22.55 -6.98 37.03
CA GLY A 824 -22.84 -8.33 36.57
C GLY A 824 -23.46 -8.41 35.17
N VAL A 825 -23.62 -7.29 34.46
CA VAL A 825 -24.06 -7.29 33.06
C VAL A 825 -22.95 -7.91 32.22
N THR A 826 -23.30 -8.90 31.40
CA THR A 826 -22.35 -9.60 30.53
C THR A 826 -22.62 -9.22 29.08
N THR A 827 -21.59 -8.76 28.40
CA THR A 827 -21.57 -8.46 26.96
C THR A 827 -20.70 -9.47 26.25
N ILE A 828 -21.23 -10.10 25.22
CA ILE A 828 -20.54 -11.09 24.39
C ILE A 828 -20.36 -10.49 23.00
N ILE A 829 -19.14 -10.46 22.50
CA ILE A 829 -18.81 -10.06 21.13
C ILE A 829 -18.41 -11.31 20.37
N THR A 830 -18.97 -11.49 19.18
CA THR A 830 -18.68 -12.62 18.29
C THR A 830 -18.37 -12.10 16.90
N LEU A 831 -17.48 -12.79 16.20
CA LEU A 831 -17.26 -12.63 14.76
C LEU A 831 -17.75 -13.91 14.08
N ASP A 832 -18.42 -13.78 12.94
CA ASP A 832 -18.77 -14.93 12.10
C ASP A 832 -17.73 -15.17 11.00
N GLY A 833 -17.93 -16.22 10.19
CA GLY A 833 -17.01 -16.63 9.14
C GLY A 833 -16.84 -15.62 8.00
N GLU A 834 -17.72 -14.62 7.92
CA GLU A 834 -17.64 -13.52 6.96
C GLU A 834 -17.00 -12.26 7.56
N GLY A 835 -16.72 -12.26 8.88
CA GLY A 835 -16.09 -11.13 9.59
C GLY A 835 -17.08 -10.14 10.20
N ARG A 836 -18.39 -10.42 10.19
CA ARG A 836 -19.41 -9.56 10.81
C ARG A 836 -19.30 -9.62 12.33
N ARG A 837 -19.26 -8.46 12.96
CA ARG A 837 -19.15 -8.31 14.42
C ARG A 837 -20.54 -8.20 15.04
N THR A 838 -20.88 -9.08 15.98
CA THR A 838 -22.14 -9.03 16.75
C THR A 838 -21.86 -8.92 18.23
N GLU A 839 -22.45 -7.92 18.88
CA GLU A 839 -22.35 -7.65 20.32
C GLU A 839 -23.72 -7.84 20.98
N VAL A 840 -23.77 -8.63 22.04
CA VAL A 840 -25.00 -8.95 22.78
C VAL A 840 -24.77 -8.77 24.28
N SER A 841 -25.50 -7.84 24.88
CA SER A 841 -25.47 -7.57 26.32
C SER A 841 -26.67 -8.19 27.03
N SER A 842 -26.43 -8.69 28.25
CA SER A 842 -27.47 -9.39 29.04
C SER A 842 -28.62 -8.49 29.52
N ASP A 843 -28.48 -7.16 29.42
CA ASP A 843 -29.50 -6.15 29.72
C ASP A 843 -30.43 -5.86 28.53
N GLY A 844 -30.19 -6.49 27.38
CA GLY A 844 -31.03 -6.40 26.19
C GLY A 844 -30.49 -5.51 25.08
N TRP A 845 -29.33 -4.86 25.26
CA TRP A 845 -28.64 -4.17 24.18
C TRP A 845 -28.02 -5.18 23.21
N THR A 846 -28.16 -4.93 21.91
CA THR A 846 -27.41 -5.66 20.88
C THR A 846 -26.92 -4.72 19.80
N SER A 847 -25.73 -4.94 19.26
CA SER A 847 -25.26 -4.28 18.05
C SER A 847 -24.70 -5.29 17.04
N THR A 848 -24.79 -4.96 15.76
CA THR A 848 -24.26 -5.79 14.68
C THR A 848 -23.62 -4.87 13.64
N THR A 849 -22.37 -5.13 13.30
CA THR A 849 -21.60 -4.39 12.30
C THR A 849 -21.23 -5.33 11.18
N SER A 850 -21.51 -4.95 9.93
CA SER A 850 -21.10 -5.73 8.75
C SER A 850 -19.58 -5.87 8.66
N ALA A 851 -19.12 -6.88 7.92
CA ALA A 851 -17.70 -7.20 7.80
C ALA A 851 -16.85 -6.07 7.21
N ASP A 852 -17.44 -5.29 6.29
CA ASP A 852 -16.86 -4.10 5.66
C ASP A 852 -17.03 -2.81 6.49
N GLY A 853 -17.75 -2.88 7.61
CA GLY A 853 -18.08 -1.71 8.44
C GLY A 853 -19.10 -0.74 7.82
N SER A 854 -19.65 -1.04 6.63
CA SER A 854 -20.57 -0.16 5.91
C SER A 854 -21.93 -0.03 6.59
N THR A 855 -22.32 -1.00 7.44
CA THR A 855 -23.59 -0.97 8.14
C THR A 855 -23.43 -1.31 9.62
N VAL A 856 -24.14 -0.56 10.46
CA VAL A 856 -24.23 -0.80 11.90
C VAL A 856 -25.68 -0.79 12.31
N ARG A 857 -26.15 -1.90 12.86
CA ARG A 857 -27.48 -2.04 13.45
C ARG A 857 -27.35 -2.09 14.96
N VAL A 858 -28.06 -1.22 15.66
CA VAL A 858 -28.13 -1.21 17.12
C VAL A 858 -29.58 -1.44 17.53
N THR A 859 -29.80 -2.32 18.51
CA THR A 859 -31.11 -2.55 19.12
C THR A 859 -31.00 -2.28 20.61
N SER A 860 -31.81 -1.33 21.07
CA SER A 860 -31.95 -0.94 22.47
C SER A 860 -32.74 -2.00 23.25
N PRO A 861 -32.64 -2.04 24.61
CA PRO A 861 -33.38 -2.97 25.46
C PRO A 861 -34.91 -2.86 25.36
N ASP A 862 -35.42 -1.71 24.93
CA ASP A 862 -36.84 -1.47 24.67
C ASP A 862 -37.29 -1.94 23.27
N GLY A 863 -36.38 -2.49 22.46
CA GLY A 863 -36.62 -3.00 21.12
C GLY A 863 -36.54 -1.95 20.02
N TYR A 864 -36.20 -0.69 20.36
CA TYR A 864 -35.94 0.33 19.36
C TYR A 864 -34.68 -0.02 18.56
N VAL A 865 -34.80 0.01 17.23
CA VAL A 865 -33.69 -0.32 16.31
C VAL A 865 -33.22 0.93 15.60
N GLU A 866 -31.91 1.14 15.57
CA GLU A 866 -31.23 2.11 14.73
C GLU A 866 -30.36 1.38 13.71
N ASN A 867 -30.47 1.76 12.44
CA ASN A 867 -29.62 1.24 11.37
C ASN A 867 -28.84 2.40 10.76
N THR A 868 -27.51 2.35 10.86
CA THR A 868 -26.58 3.31 10.26
C THR A 868 -25.92 2.69 9.04
N VAL A 869 -25.90 3.41 7.92
CA VAL A 869 -25.19 3.06 6.69
C VAL A 869 -24.13 4.12 6.42
N PHE A 870 -22.88 3.70 6.28
CA PHE A 870 -21.72 4.53 5.94
C PHE A 870 -21.42 4.40 4.45
N SER A 871 -21.04 5.51 3.83
CA SER A 871 -20.60 5.60 2.45
C SER A 871 -19.08 5.83 2.39
N ASP A 872 -18.44 5.47 1.28
CA ASP A 872 -16.98 5.58 1.11
C ASP A 872 -16.44 7.02 1.21
N ASP A 873 -17.29 8.02 0.95
CA ASP A 873 -16.98 9.45 1.06
C ASP A 873 -17.01 9.98 2.50
N GLY A 874 -17.35 9.14 3.48
CA GLY A 874 -17.50 9.49 4.90
C GLY A 874 -18.90 10.02 5.26
N SER A 875 -19.83 10.10 4.32
CA SER A 875 -21.24 10.38 4.59
C SER A 875 -21.90 9.20 5.31
N TYR A 876 -22.94 9.45 6.10
CA TYR A 876 -23.71 8.37 6.72
C TYR A 876 -25.19 8.70 6.90
N ILE A 877 -26.01 7.66 6.99
CA ILE A 877 -27.43 7.76 7.28
C ILE A 877 -27.79 6.81 8.41
N THR A 878 -28.29 7.33 9.52
CA THR A 878 -28.92 6.56 10.60
C THR A 878 -30.43 6.62 10.45
N THR A 879 -31.11 5.48 10.55
CA THR A 879 -32.57 5.35 10.48
C THR A 879 -33.10 4.63 11.71
N GLY A 880 -34.03 5.26 12.40
CA GLY A 880 -34.72 4.72 13.55
C GLY A 880 -35.95 3.90 13.15
N SER A 881 -36.26 2.88 13.93
CA SER A 881 -37.48 2.06 13.76
C SER A 881 -38.80 2.83 13.94
N ASP A 882 -38.74 4.03 14.51
CA ASP A 882 -39.87 4.97 14.63
C ASP A 882 -40.04 5.87 13.41
N GLY A 883 -39.17 5.74 12.39
CA GLY A 883 -39.16 6.56 11.18
C GLY A 883 -38.34 7.85 11.31
N SER A 884 -37.64 8.07 12.43
CA SER A 884 -36.62 9.12 12.51
C SER A 884 -35.42 8.79 11.63
N SER A 885 -34.70 9.82 11.17
CA SER A 885 -33.45 9.62 10.45
C SER A 885 -32.47 10.77 10.67
N VAL A 886 -31.18 10.45 10.72
CA VAL A 886 -30.08 11.42 10.72
C VAL A 886 -29.24 11.16 9.48
N ARG A 887 -29.01 12.16 8.64
CA ARG A 887 -28.16 12.07 7.44
C ARG A 887 -27.04 13.09 7.54
N TYR A 888 -25.79 12.62 7.54
CA TYR A 888 -24.61 13.45 7.42
C TYR A 888 -24.04 13.35 6.00
N ASP A 889 -23.71 14.49 5.41
CA ASP A 889 -23.07 14.62 4.11
C ASP A 889 -21.67 15.20 4.29
N ALA A 890 -20.64 14.40 4.00
CA ALA A 890 -19.25 14.78 4.25
C ALA A 890 -18.76 15.90 3.31
N GLY A 891 -19.23 15.92 2.05
CA GLY A 891 -18.87 16.94 1.07
C GLY A 891 -19.38 18.33 1.44
N THR A 892 -20.56 18.41 2.06
CA THR A 892 -21.19 19.68 2.47
C THR A 892 -21.09 19.99 3.96
N GLN A 893 -20.59 19.05 4.79
CA GLN A 893 -20.58 19.12 6.25
C GLN A 893 -21.97 19.45 6.83
N GLN A 894 -23.01 18.89 6.21
CA GLN A 894 -24.39 19.15 6.58
C GLN A 894 -24.98 17.89 7.24
N THR A 895 -25.59 18.07 8.41
CA THR A 895 -26.37 17.04 9.09
C THR A 895 -27.85 17.39 9.01
N THR A 896 -28.65 16.47 8.50
CA THR A 896 -30.10 16.59 8.42
C THR A 896 -30.74 15.62 9.40
N PHE A 897 -31.48 16.14 10.36
CA PHE A 897 -32.28 15.38 11.32
C PHE A 897 -33.73 15.39 10.84
N VAL A 898 -34.36 14.23 10.84
CA VAL A 898 -35.79 14.07 10.56
C VAL A 898 -36.37 13.31 11.73
N ASN A 899 -37.32 13.91 12.44
CA ASN A 899 -37.99 13.23 13.53
C ASN A 899 -39.15 12.35 12.99
N PRO A 900 -39.76 11.49 13.82
CA PRO A 900 -40.87 10.62 13.42
C PRO A 900 -42.11 11.36 12.90
N ALA A 901 -42.26 12.64 13.28
CA ALA A 901 -43.35 13.49 12.83
C ALA A 901 -43.07 14.20 11.49
N GLY A 902 -41.90 13.96 10.88
CA GLY A 902 -41.47 14.55 9.61
C GLY A 902 -40.95 15.99 9.75
N VAL A 903 -40.64 16.44 10.96
CA VAL A 903 -39.94 17.72 11.18
C VAL A 903 -38.47 17.50 10.85
N ILE A 904 -37.98 18.31 9.92
CA ILE A 904 -36.61 18.38 9.44
C ILE A 904 -35.86 19.50 10.16
N GLU A 905 -34.68 19.20 10.67
CA GLU A 905 -33.72 20.18 11.16
C GLU A 905 -32.39 19.97 10.44
N ILE A 906 -31.78 21.05 9.96
CA ILE A 906 -30.55 21.01 9.17
C ILE A 906 -29.47 21.77 9.93
N LEU A 907 -28.43 21.07 10.38
CA LEU A 907 -27.22 21.63 10.94
C LEU A 907 -26.14 21.71 9.84
N ARG A 908 -25.44 22.83 9.73
CA ARG A 908 -24.28 23.00 8.85
C ARG A 908 -23.22 23.87 9.51
N ILE A 909 -21.98 23.76 9.07
CA ILE A 909 -20.92 24.72 9.40
C ILE A 909 -20.79 25.70 8.23
N ASP A 910 -20.80 27.00 8.51
CA ASP A 910 -20.59 28.02 7.49
C ASP A 910 -19.10 28.37 7.28
N GLN A 911 -18.82 29.26 6.31
CA GLN A 911 -17.45 29.68 5.98
C GLN A 911 -16.72 30.40 7.11
N ASP A 912 -17.46 30.95 8.07
CA ASP A 912 -16.93 31.67 9.22
C ASP A 912 -16.76 30.75 10.45
N GLY A 913 -17.05 29.45 10.30
CA GLY A 913 -16.97 28.45 11.36
C GLY A 913 -18.16 28.49 12.33
N ASN A 914 -19.27 29.11 11.94
CA ASN A 914 -20.49 29.10 12.74
C ASN A 914 -21.26 27.80 12.52
N GLU A 915 -21.80 27.26 13.61
CA GLU A 915 -22.78 26.18 13.57
C GLU A 915 -24.16 26.78 13.32
N VAL A 916 -24.77 26.44 12.18
CA VAL A 916 -26.07 26.97 11.76
C VAL A 916 -27.09 25.85 11.70
N LEU A 917 -28.04 25.86 12.63
CA LEU A 917 -29.22 24.99 12.66
C LEU A 917 -30.41 25.70 12.02
N THR A 918 -31.07 25.07 11.06
CA THR A 918 -32.30 25.56 10.42
C THR A 918 -33.41 24.55 10.62
N ASN A 919 -34.49 24.94 11.28
CA ASN A 919 -35.63 24.05 11.50
C ASN A 919 -36.65 24.12 10.34
N SER A 920 -37.64 23.22 10.34
CA SER A 920 -38.69 23.16 9.31
C SER A 920 -39.61 24.38 9.25
N ASN A 921 -39.68 25.17 10.33
CA ASN A 921 -40.47 26.40 10.34
C ASN A 921 -39.73 27.56 9.65
N GLY A 922 -38.44 27.39 9.36
CA GLY A 922 -37.57 28.42 8.79
C GLY A 922 -36.85 29.26 9.84
N ASP A 923 -36.91 28.87 11.13
CA ASP A 923 -36.10 29.50 12.16
C ASP A 923 -34.64 29.04 12.01
N ILE A 924 -33.72 29.98 12.20
CA ILE A 924 -32.28 29.78 12.09
C ILE A 924 -31.65 30.08 13.45
N TYR A 925 -30.91 29.12 13.98
CA TYR A 925 -30.02 29.29 15.12
C TYR A 925 -28.59 29.24 14.58
N GLU A 926 -27.80 30.24 14.89
CA GLU A 926 -26.41 30.36 14.49
C GLU A 926 -25.57 30.52 15.76
N TYR A 927 -24.56 29.69 15.92
CA TYR A 927 -23.65 29.74 17.06
C TYR A 927 -22.20 29.83 16.56
N ASN A 928 -21.48 30.83 17.03
CA ASN A 928 -20.07 30.98 16.73
C ASN A 928 -19.24 30.48 17.94
N PRO A 929 -18.55 29.34 17.84
CA PRO A 929 -17.79 28.77 18.96
C PRO A 929 -16.59 29.64 19.38
N LEU A 930 -16.00 30.41 18.45
CA LEU A 930 -14.82 31.26 18.72
C LEU A 930 -15.16 32.51 19.53
N SER A 931 -16.29 33.16 19.21
CA SER A 931 -16.79 34.35 19.90
C SER A 931 -17.81 34.01 20.99
N ASN A 932 -18.24 32.74 21.05
CA ASN A 932 -19.31 32.23 21.91
C ASN A 932 -20.56 33.11 21.82
N THR A 933 -20.86 33.59 20.61
CA THR A 933 -22.05 34.38 20.29
C THR A 933 -23.09 33.46 19.68
N SER A 934 -24.37 33.73 19.98
CA SER A 934 -25.47 33.02 19.36
C SER A 934 -26.44 34.03 18.76
N SER A 935 -26.97 33.70 17.60
CA SER A 935 -27.98 34.46 16.88
C SER A 935 -29.16 33.54 16.64
N PHE A 936 -30.35 34.03 16.92
CA PHE A 936 -31.59 33.36 16.58
C PHE A 936 -32.38 34.27 15.64
N ILE A 937 -32.82 33.72 14.52
CA ILE A 937 -33.63 34.39 13.53
C ILE A 937 -34.90 33.55 13.39
N ASP A 938 -36.06 34.09 13.74
CA ASP A 938 -37.32 33.37 13.51
C ASP A 938 -37.73 33.39 12.03
N ALA A 939 -38.74 32.58 11.69
CA ALA A 939 -39.32 32.48 10.35
C ALA A 939 -39.84 33.81 9.77
N ASP A 940 -40.16 34.79 10.62
CA ASP A 940 -40.61 36.13 10.24
C ASP A 940 -39.44 37.11 10.03
N GLY A 941 -38.20 36.68 10.33
CA GLY A 941 -36.96 37.44 10.18
C GLY A 941 -36.59 38.28 11.40
N ASN A 942 -37.21 38.05 12.56
CA ASN A 942 -36.89 38.76 13.79
C ASN A 942 -35.62 38.18 14.40
N THR A 943 -34.67 39.06 14.71
CA THR A 943 -33.33 38.66 15.16
C THR A 943 -33.17 38.87 16.67
N GLN A 944 -32.65 37.85 17.35
CA GLN A 944 -32.15 37.94 18.72
C GLN A 944 -30.67 37.57 18.70
N THR A 945 -29.81 38.39 19.31
CA THR A 945 -28.36 38.16 19.32
C THR A 945 -27.83 38.18 20.74
N SER A 946 -26.99 37.22 21.10
CA SER A 946 -26.32 37.17 22.41
C SER A 946 -24.81 37.35 22.27
N GLU A 947 -24.22 38.21 23.10
CA GLU A 947 -22.78 38.41 23.21
C GLU A 947 -22.28 38.09 24.62
N ARG A 948 -21.14 37.40 24.76
CA ARG A 948 -20.52 37.15 26.07
C ARG A 948 -19.70 38.36 26.53
N THR A 949 -19.84 38.75 27.80
CA THR A 949 -19.09 39.84 28.41
C THR A 949 -17.73 39.37 28.95
N GLU A 950 -16.80 40.30 29.21
CA GLU A 950 -15.48 40.00 29.79
C GLU A 950 -15.56 39.24 31.14
N ASP A 951 -16.66 39.44 31.89
CA ASP A 951 -16.89 38.80 33.19
C ASP A 951 -17.57 37.42 33.07
N GLY A 952 -17.82 36.94 31.85
CA GLY A 952 -18.41 35.63 31.57
C GLY A 952 -19.93 35.59 31.55
N GLY A 953 -20.61 36.73 31.75
CA GLY A 953 -22.07 36.87 31.58
C GLY A 953 -22.46 37.08 30.11
N TYR A 954 -23.75 37.30 29.84
CA TYR A 954 -24.28 37.43 28.48
C TYR A 954 -25.11 38.71 28.31
N ILE A 955 -25.04 39.32 27.14
CA ILE A 955 -25.89 40.44 26.72
C ILE A 955 -26.76 39.92 25.57
N VAL A 956 -28.05 39.75 25.82
CA VAL A 956 -29.03 39.35 24.80
C VAL A 956 -29.77 40.60 24.31
N THR A 957 -29.69 40.87 23.01
CA THR A 957 -30.40 41.96 22.36
C THR A 957 -31.58 41.39 21.58
N LEU A 958 -32.79 41.80 21.94
CA LEU A 958 -34.04 41.45 21.26
C LEU A 958 -34.30 42.40 20.07
N GLU A 959 -35.20 41.99 19.18
CA GLU A 959 -35.58 42.74 17.96
C GLU A 959 -36.06 44.18 18.26
N ASP A 960 -36.75 44.40 19.38
CA ASP A 960 -37.26 45.71 19.80
C ASP A 960 -36.15 46.63 20.38
N GLY A 961 -34.91 46.16 20.41
CA GLY A 961 -33.74 46.83 20.98
C GLY A 961 -33.65 46.70 22.50
N THR A 962 -34.49 45.88 23.13
CA THR A 962 -34.37 45.53 24.56
C THR A 962 -33.11 44.72 24.78
N VAL A 963 -32.31 45.16 25.76
CA VAL A 963 -31.07 44.50 26.15
C VAL A 963 -31.27 43.81 27.50
N VAL A 964 -31.11 42.49 27.52
CA VAL A 964 -31.14 41.65 28.73
C VAL A 964 -29.71 41.27 29.07
N GLU A 965 -29.22 41.75 30.21
CA GLU A 965 -27.91 41.36 30.72
C GLU A 965 -28.09 40.19 31.67
N LEU A 966 -27.35 39.11 31.46
CA LEU A 966 -27.30 37.90 32.27
C LEU A 966 -25.91 37.80 32.91
N ASP A 967 -25.85 37.32 34.14
CA ASP A 967 -24.59 36.93 34.77
C ASP A 967 -24.06 35.59 34.21
N PRO A 968 -22.86 35.13 34.60
CA PRO A 968 -22.29 33.88 34.08
C PRO A 968 -23.11 32.61 34.36
N SER A 969 -24.08 32.67 35.28
CA SER A 969 -25.00 31.57 35.59
C SER A 969 -26.30 31.62 34.78
N GLY A 970 -26.46 32.64 33.92
CA GLY A 970 -27.69 32.87 33.15
C GLY A 970 -28.74 33.68 33.89
N LYS A 971 -28.44 34.25 35.07
CA LYS A 971 -29.41 35.06 35.83
C LYS A 971 -29.50 36.47 35.26
N PRO A 972 -30.71 36.98 34.92
CA PRO A 972 -30.89 38.34 34.45
C PRO A 972 -30.57 39.38 35.54
N LEU A 973 -29.55 40.20 35.27
CA LEU A 973 -29.10 41.33 36.10
C LEU A 973 -30.14 42.45 36.20
N ASN A 974 -31.13 42.46 35.30
CA ASN A 974 -32.18 43.50 35.19
C ASN A 974 -33.60 43.00 35.56
N SER A 975 -33.77 41.86 36.24
CA SER A 975 -35.11 41.32 36.59
C SER A 975 -35.64 41.80 37.95
N GLU A 976 -36.95 42.06 38.06
CA GLU A 976 -37.68 42.35 39.34
C GLU A 976 -37.93 41.08 40.20
N ALA A 977 -37.41 39.93 39.76
CA ALA A 977 -37.52 38.64 40.45
C ALA A 977 -36.17 38.26 41.06
N ASP A 978 -36.16 37.90 42.34
CA ASP A 978 -35.00 37.28 42.97
C ASP A 978 -35.07 35.77 42.80
N ILE A 979 -34.09 35.24 42.06
CA ILE A 979 -33.91 33.80 41.86
C ILE A 979 -32.75 33.37 42.75
N SER A 980 -32.97 32.37 43.60
CA SER A 980 -31.94 31.77 44.45
C SER A 980 -31.98 30.24 44.33
N GLU A 981 -30.82 29.65 44.11
CA GLU A 981 -30.68 28.22 43.89
C GLU A 981 -29.64 27.64 44.86
N THR A 982 -29.94 26.45 45.37
CA THR A 982 -29.05 25.62 46.18
C THR A 982 -29.04 24.20 45.61
N ASP A 983 -28.15 23.34 46.14
CA ASP A 983 -28.07 21.92 45.79
C ASP A 983 -29.42 21.19 45.99
N THR A 984 -30.26 21.68 46.91
CA THR A 984 -31.52 21.03 47.30
C THR A 984 -32.77 21.77 46.84
N THR A 985 -32.68 23.07 46.53
CA THR A 985 -33.86 23.90 46.26
C THR A 985 -33.62 24.94 45.17
N LEU A 986 -34.60 25.18 44.30
CA LEU A 986 -34.68 26.34 43.41
C LEU A 986 -35.83 27.24 43.87
N ASP A 987 -35.55 28.50 44.12
CA ASP A 987 -36.51 29.50 44.58
C ASP A 987 -36.60 30.67 43.60
N ILE A 988 -37.82 31.04 43.24
CA ILE A 988 -38.12 32.20 42.40
C ILE A 988 -39.12 33.06 43.16
N ALA A 989 -38.72 34.27 43.56
CA ALA A 989 -39.55 35.22 44.27
C ALA A 989 -39.66 36.54 43.49
N TRP A 990 -40.85 37.14 43.39
CA TRP A 990 -41.04 38.41 42.71
C TRP A 990 -41.29 39.54 43.72
N GLU A 991 -40.55 40.66 43.64
CA GLU A 991 -40.81 41.81 44.52
C GLU A 991 -41.97 42.67 43.97
N ASN A 992 -43.06 42.83 44.75
CA ASN A 992 -44.25 43.68 44.48
C ASN A 992 -45.33 43.12 43.52
N VAL A 993 -45.76 41.86 43.69
CA VAL A 993 -46.85 41.28 42.89
C VAL A 993 -48.25 41.64 43.45
N GLY A 994 -48.83 42.79 43.08
CA GLY A 994 -50.27 43.09 43.21
C GLY A 994 -50.90 43.19 44.62
N GLU A 995 -52.17 43.62 44.70
CA GLU A 995 -52.89 43.93 45.97
C GLU A 995 -53.88 42.83 46.43
N SER A 996 -53.85 41.62 45.84
CA SER A 996 -54.75 40.50 46.22
C SER A 996 -54.05 39.39 46.99
N ASP A 997 -54.67 38.92 48.08
CA ASP A 997 -54.12 37.89 48.98
C ASP A 997 -53.91 36.51 48.31
N ASP A 998 -54.57 36.25 47.18
CA ASP A 998 -54.47 34.99 46.40
C ASP A 998 -53.38 35.04 45.31
N THR A 999 -52.58 36.12 45.24
CA THR A 999 -51.54 36.26 44.21
C THR A 999 -50.31 35.44 44.59
N ILE A 1000 -49.77 34.69 43.64
CA ILE A 1000 -48.53 33.92 43.82
C ILE A 1000 -47.34 34.91 43.79
N GLU A 1001 -46.54 34.91 44.85
CA GLU A 1001 -45.35 35.77 45.00
C GLU A 1001 -44.04 34.96 44.92
N ARG A 1002 -44.12 33.65 45.16
CA ARG A 1002 -42.95 32.78 45.22
C ARG A 1002 -43.26 31.38 44.70
N VAL A 1003 -42.31 30.80 43.97
CA VAL A 1003 -42.31 29.40 43.52
C VAL A 1003 -41.05 28.74 44.03
N GLU A 1004 -41.19 27.57 44.63
CA GLU A 1004 -40.11 26.80 45.25
C GLU A 1004 -40.14 25.38 44.68
N TRP A 1005 -39.03 24.91 44.12
CA TRP A 1005 -38.84 23.53 43.73
C TRP A 1005 -37.84 22.87 44.67
N ASP A 1006 -38.27 21.83 45.39
CA ASP A 1006 -37.43 20.96 46.19
C ASP A 1006 -36.97 19.78 45.33
N LYS A 1007 -35.67 19.74 45.04
CA LYS A 1007 -35.05 18.77 44.14
C LYS A 1007 -34.83 17.41 44.80
N GLU A 1008 -34.80 17.36 46.14
CA GLU A 1008 -34.61 16.11 46.89
C GLU A 1008 -35.93 15.30 46.95
N THR A 1009 -37.05 16.01 46.95
CA THR A 1009 -38.39 15.42 47.01
C THR A 1009 -39.15 15.48 45.68
N ASN A 1010 -38.58 16.10 44.64
CA ASN A 1010 -39.25 16.39 43.36
C ASN A 1010 -40.60 17.10 43.53
N THR A 1011 -40.68 18.02 44.49
CA THR A 1011 -41.92 18.77 44.78
C THR A 1011 -41.82 20.22 44.35
N LEU A 1012 -42.79 20.70 43.57
CA LEU A 1012 -42.94 22.09 43.16
C LEU A 1012 -44.08 22.74 43.93
N GLY A 1013 -43.74 23.68 44.80
CA GLY A 1013 -44.67 24.48 45.60
C GLY A 1013 -44.84 25.90 45.06
N THR A 1014 -46.07 26.39 45.06
CA THR A 1014 -46.40 27.80 44.76
C THR A 1014 -46.98 28.49 45.98
N TRP A 1015 -46.44 29.65 46.34
CA TRP A 1015 -46.72 30.35 47.59
C TRP A 1015 -47.36 31.71 47.35
N THR A 1016 -48.42 32.03 48.09
CA THR A 1016 -49.07 33.34 48.02
C THR A 1016 -48.33 34.38 48.86
N ILE A 1017 -48.71 35.67 48.71
CA ILE A 1017 -48.16 36.80 49.48
C ILE A 1017 -48.26 36.60 51.01
N GLU A 1018 -49.26 35.86 51.50
CA GLU A 1018 -49.39 35.55 52.94
C GLU A 1018 -48.46 34.39 53.40
N GLY A 1019 -47.69 33.79 52.49
CA GLY A 1019 -46.85 32.64 52.75
C GLY A 1019 -47.64 31.32 52.89
N ASN A 1020 -48.82 31.24 52.28
CA ASN A 1020 -49.60 30.01 52.22
C ASN A 1020 -49.26 29.23 50.94
N LEU A 1021 -49.08 27.91 51.05
CA LEU A 1021 -48.92 27.01 49.90
C LEU A 1021 -50.27 26.92 49.16
N SER A 1022 -50.28 27.38 47.91
CA SER A 1022 -51.50 27.41 47.08
C SER A 1022 -51.64 26.15 46.21
N ARG A 1023 -50.50 25.63 45.70
CA ARG A 1023 -50.44 24.41 44.91
C ARG A 1023 -49.13 23.69 45.19
N GLU A 1024 -49.21 22.38 45.26
CA GLU A 1024 -48.06 21.46 45.33
C GLU A 1024 -48.18 20.47 44.19
N ILE A 1025 -47.07 20.22 43.50
CA ILE A 1025 -46.98 19.21 42.45
C ILE A 1025 -45.83 18.29 42.84
N SER A 1026 -46.08 16.99 43.01
CA SER A 1026 -45.03 15.99 43.20
C SER A 1026 -44.99 15.04 42.01
N VAL A 1027 -43.79 14.58 41.68
CA VAL A 1027 -43.56 13.54 40.67
C VAL A 1027 -43.04 12.31 41.40
N GLU A 1028 -43.76 11.20 41.28
CA GLU A 1028 -43.40 9.93 41.90
C GLU A 1028 -42.41 9.15 41.01
N ASP A 1029 -41.69 8.18 41.59
CA ASP A 1029 -40.64 7.38 40.91
C ASP A 1029 -41.17 6.56 39.72
N ASP A 1030 -42.49 6.34 39.64
CA ASP A 1030 -43.16 5.61 38.56
C ASP A 1030 -43.66 6.52 37.41
N GLY A 1031 -43.35 7.82 37.48
CA GLY A 1031 -43.78 8.82 36.48
C GLY A 1031 -45.17 9.39 36.72
N SER A 1032 -45.86 8.98 37.80
CA SER A 1032 -47.16 9.56 38.17
C SER A 1032 -46.98 10.98 38.73
N VAL A 1033 -47.82 11.91 38.29
CA VAL A 1033 -47.82 13.30 38.79
C VAL A 1033 -48.97 13.50 39.75
N ILE A 1034 -48.67 13.87 40.99
CA ILE A 1034 -49.68 14.22 41.99
C ILE A 1034 -49.73 15.74 42.09
N VAL A 1035 -50.90 16.30 41.80
CA VAL A 1035 -51.17 17.73 41.91
C VAL A 1035 -52.13 17.97 43.06
N GLU A 1036 -51.66 18.63 44.12
CA GLU A 1036 -52.50 19.11 45.21
C GLU A 1036 -52.86 20.59 45.01
N VAL A 1037 -54.16 20.88 44.89
CA VAL A 1037 -54.70 22.25 44.82
C VAL A 1037 -55.75 22.41 45.92
N ASP A 1038 -55.56 23.37 46.82
CA ASP A 1038 -56.51 23.70 47.91
C ASP A 1038 -56.98 22.47 48.73
N GLY A 1039 -56.10 21.47 48.91
CA GLY A 1039 -56.39 20.22 49.64
C GLY A 1039 -57.19 19.16 48.85
N GLN A 1040 -57.30 19.30 47.53
CA GLN A 1040 -57.72 18.24 46.61
C GLN A 1040 -56.51 17.67 45.88
N THR A 1041 -56.34 16.36 45.96
CA THR A 1041 -55.28 15.60 45.27
C THR A 1041 -55.80 15.11 43.92
N ILE A 1042 -55.08 15.40 42.85
CA ILE A 1042 -55.32 14.90 41.49
C ILE A 1042 -54.09 14.09 41.09
N GLU A 1043 -54.28 12.83 40.74
CA GLU A 1043 -53.21 11.93 40.33
C GLU A 1043 -53.30 11.70 38.82
N TYR A 1044 -52.18 11.92 38.12
CA TYR A 1044 -52.01 11.67 36.70
C TYR A 1044 -51.08 10.47 36.56
N ASP A 1045 -51.64 9.31 36.28
CA ASP A 1045 -50.88 8.07 36.03
C ASP A 1045 -50.82 7.85 34.50
N PRO A 1046 -49.62 7.71 33.89
CA PRO A 1046 -49.47 7.49 32.45
C PRO A 1046 -50.05 6.16 31.96
N ALA A 1047 -50.19 5.15 32.84
CA ALA A 1047 -50.77 3.84 32.53
C ALA A 1047 -52.27 3.75 32.83
N THR A 1048 -52.79 4.47 33.83
CA THR A 1048 -54.20 4.37 34.26
C THR A 1048 -55.05 5.62 34.07
N GLY A 1049 -54.44 6.73 33.62
CA GLY A 1049 -55.12 8.00 33.35
C GLY A 1049 -55.24 8.89 34.59
N VAL A 1050 -56.14 9.87 34.54
CA VAL A 1050 -56.33 10.85 35.62
C VAL A 1050 -57.38 10.35 36.61
N THR A 1051 -56.96 9.96 37.80
CA THR A 1051 -57.88 9.56 38.87
C THR A 1051 -58.49 10.80 39.50
N GLY A 1052 -59.79 11.04 39.23
CA GLY A 1052 -60.57 12.00 40.02
C GLY A 1052 -61.65 12.83 39.32
N VAL A 1053 -61.82 12.79 37.98
CA VAL A 1053 -62.82 13.69 37.35
C VAL A 1053 -63.83 13.05 36.38
N ASN A 1054 -63.54 12.09 35.49
CA ASN A 1054 -64.58 11.46 34.64
C ASN A 1054 -64.21 10.03 34.18
N GLU A 1055 -65.18 9.12 34.05
CA GLU A 1055 -65.01 7.83 33.33
C GLU A 1055 -65.34 8.07 31.85
N ILE A 1056 -64.39 7.79 30.95
CA ILE A 1056 -64.59 7.88 29.49
C ILE A 1056 -64.47 6.48 28.90
N PHE A 1057 -65.45 6.05 28.10
CA PHE A 1057 -65.37 4.78 27.37
C PHE A 1057 -66.08 4.87 26.02
N TYR A 1058 -65.67 3.99 25.10
CA TYR A 1058 -66.11 3.96 23.71
C TYR A 1058 -67.05 2.77 23.48
N GLU A 1059 -68.26 3.02 22.98
CA GLU A 1059 -69.22 1.96 22.66
C GLU A 1059 -69.89 2.27 21.32
N LEU A 1060 -69.85 1.32 20.37
CA LEU A 1060 -70.53 1.41 19.07
C LEU A 1060 -70.22 2.68 18.25
N GLY A 1061 -68.97 3.17 18.31
CA GLY A 1061 -68.52 4.35 17.58
C GLY A 1061 -68.77 5.68 18.29
N GLU A 1062 -69.44 5.69 19.44
CA GLU A 1062 -69.70 6.91 20.23
C GLU A 1062 -68.73 7.02 21.41
N THR A 1063 -68.31 8.25 21.72
CA THR A 1063 -67.52 8.56 22.93
C THR A 1063 -68.46 8.93 24.06
N ILE A 1064 -68.45 8.16 25.15
CA ILE A 1064 -69.30 8.39 26.32
C ILE A 1064 -68.43 8.89 27.48
N ILE A 1065 -68.81 10.03 28.05
CA ILE A 1065 -68.16 10.67 29.20
C ILE A 1065 -69.15 10.66 30.35
N THR A 1066 -68.88 9.86 31.38
CA THR A 1066 -69.66 9.85 32.62
C THR A 1066 -68.94 10.66 33.70
N THR A 1067 -69.63 11.68 34.22
CA THR A 1067 -69.11 12.50 35.31
C THR A 1067 -69.36 11.80 36.66
N SER A 1068 -68.57 12.12 37.68
CA SER A 1068 -68.81 11.63 39.04
C SER A 1068 -70.11 12.18 39.69
N GLY A 1069 -70.84 13.09 39.01
CA GLY A 1069 -72.16 13.62 39.35
C GLY A 1069 -73.31 13.03 38.51
N PRO A 1070 -74.55 13.55 38.57
CA PRO A 1070 -75.72 13.04 37.84
C PRO A 1070 -75.74 13.44 36.35
N GLY A 1071 -74.57 13.54 35.72
CA GLY A 1071 -74.44 13.99 34.33
C GLY A 1071 -73.54 13.11 33.48
N SER A 1072 -73.87 13.05 32.19
CA SER A 1072 -73.12 12.33 31.17
C SER A 1072 -73.07 13.16 29.89
N ALA A 1073 -71.97 13.09 29.16
CA ALA A 1073 -71.84 13.63 27.81
C ALA A 1073 -71.58 12.50 26.81
N THR A 1074 -72.02 12.68 25.57
CA THR A 1074 -71.87 11.73 24.46
C THR A 1074 -71.48 12.49 23.20
N ILE A 1075 -70.50 11.95 22.46
CA ILE A 1075 -70.02 12.50 21.20
C ILE A 1075 -70.26 11.46 20.11
N SER A 1076 -70.86 11.85 19.00
CA SER A 1076 -71.09 10.96 17.86
C SER A 1076 -69.78 10.59 17.17
N GLU A 1077 -69.78 9.45 16.47
CA GLU A 1077 -68.63 8.89 15.72
C GLU A 1077 -68.01 9.87 14.72
N ASP A 1078 -68.83 10.71 14.09
CA ASP A 1078 -68.41 11.72 13.13
C ASP A 1078 -67.95 13.05 13.78
N GLY A 1079 -67.96 13.13 15.12
CA GLY A 1079 -67.63 14.33 15.89
C GLY A 1079 -68.60 15.50 15.71
N ALA A 1080 -69.67 15.33 14.92
CA ALA A 1080 -70.56 16.42 14.52
C ALA A 1080 -71.68 16.68 15.53
N THR A 1081 -71.95 15.74 16.44
CA THR A 1081 -73.00 15.85 17.46
C THR A 1081 -72.43 15.66 18.86
N PHE A 1082 -72.72 16.60 19.75
CA PHE A 1082 -72.33 16.57 21.15
C PHE A 1082 -73.58 16.69 22.04
N THR A 1083 -73.87 15.68 22.85
CA THR A 1083 -75.03 15.68 23.74
C THR A 1083 -74.59 15.61 25.20
N VAL A 1084 -75.12 16.51 26.03
CA VAL A 1084 -74.92 16.53 27.49
C VAL A 1084 -76.27 16.33 28.17
N ASP A 1085 -76.36 15.31 29.01
CA ASP A 1085 -77.43 15.13 30.00
C ASP A 1085 -76.89 15.50 31.38
N TYR A 1086 -77.60 16.38 32.09
CA TYR A 1086 -77.30 16.68 33.48
C TYR A 1086 -78.60 16.80 34.27
N ASP A 1087 -78.82 15.88 35.21
CA ASP A 1087 -80.01 15.84 36.07
C ASP A 1087 -81.35 15.89 35.27
N GLY A 1088 -81.37 15.21 34.11
CA GLY A 1088 -82.55 15.09 33.24
C GLY A 1088 -82.79 16.27 32.30
N ILE A 1089 -81.88 17.26 32.23
CA ILE A 1089 -81.87 18.30 31.20
C ILE A 1089 -80.92 17.86 30.09
N ASN A 1090 -81.44 17.76 28.87
CA ASN A 1090 -80.68 17.37 27.68
C ASN A 1090 -80.34 18.59 26.83
N ALA A 1091 -79.06 18.74 26.52
CA ALA A 1091 -78.54 19.72 25.57
C ALA A 1091 -77.80 18.99 24.44
N THR A 1092 -78.21 19.17 23.20
CA THR A 1092 -77.58 18.56 22.01
C THR A 1092 -77.10 19.67 21.08
N ALA A 1093 -75.79 19.71 20.83
CA ALA A 1093 -75.17 20.56 19.83
C ALA A 1093 -74.86 19.76 18.56
N VAL A 1094 -75.22 20.29 17.40
CA VAL A 1094 -74.94 19.72 16.08
C VAL A 1094 -74.17 20.74 15.24
N ALA A 1095 -72.98 20.39 14.80
CA ALA A 1095 -72.17 21.17 13.87
C ALA A 1095 -72.70 21.01 12.44
N GLY A 1096 -72.98 22.12 11.76
CA GLY A 1096 -73.38 22.17 10.37
C GLY A 1096 -72.44 23.06 9.55
N ALA A 1097 -72.54 23.02 8.22
CA ALA A 1097 -71.60 23.70 7.31
C ALA A 1097 -71.47 25.23 7.46
N THR A 1098 -72.37 25.89 8.19
CA THR A 1098 -72.40 27.36 8.35
C THR A 1098 -72.44 27.80 9.82
N GLY A 1099 -72.34 26.88 10.77
CA GLY A 1099 -72.45 27.17 12.21
C GLY A 1099 -72.88 25.97 13.04
N VAL A 1100 -72.99 26.15 14.35
CA VAL A 1100 -73.43 25.16 15.34
C VAL A 1100 -74.87 25.44 15.76
N THR A 1101 -75.71 24.41 15.74
CA THR A 1101 -77.08 24.46 16.27
C THR A 1101 -77.11 23.76 17.62
N VAL A 1102 -77.54 24.44 18.68
CA VAL A 1102 -77.63 23.88 20.04
C VAL A 1102 -79.11 23.82 20.44
N GLU A 1103 -79.63 22.62 20.69
CA GLU A 1103 -80.95 22.39 21.26
C GLU A 1103 -80.81 22.13 22.76
N ILE A 1104 -81.49 22.92 23.61
CA ILE A 1104 -81.54 22.72 25.06
C ILE A 1104 -83.00 22.57 25.46
N ASP A 1105 -83.38 21.39 25.95
CA ASP A 1105 -84.75 21.07 26.40
C ASP A 1105 -85.85 21.47 25.39
N GLY A 1106 -85.60 21.27 24.09
CA GLY A 1106 -86.53 21.58 23.00
C GLY A 1106 -86.52 23.01 22.48
N GLU A 1107 -85.67 23.90 23.02
CA GLU A 1107 -85.42 25.23 22.43
C GLU A 1107 -84.12 25.25 21.61
N ILE A 1108 -84.20 25.75 20.38
CA ILE A 1108 -83.11 25.74 19.40
C ILE A 1108 -82.41 27.10 19.36
N TYR A 1109 -81.08 27.08 19.45
CA TYR A 1109 -80.18 28.21 19.36
C TYR A 1109 -79.20 27.99 18.20
N GLU A 1110 -79.12 28.94 17.26
CA GLU A 1110 -78.21 28.84 16.11
C GLU A 1110 -77.05 29.83 16.27
N PHE A 1111 -75.82 29.34 16.10
CA PHE A 1111 -74.59 30.11 16.18
C PHE A 1111 -73.83 29.94 14.86
N SER A 1112 -73.70 30.99 14.06
CA SER A 1112 -72.84 30.96 12.87
C SER A 1112 -71.36 30.96 13.26
N TYR A 1113 -70.51 30.26 12.49
CA TYR A 1113 -69.05 30.35 12.65
C TYR A 1113 -68.52 31.78 12.46
#